data_AF-A0A0K0FNC3-F1
#
_entry.id   AF-A0A0K0FNC3-F1
#
_cell.length_a   1.000
_cell.length_b   1.000
_cell.length_c   1.000
_cell.angle_alpha   90.00
_cell.angle_beta   90.00
_cell.angle_gamma   90.00
#
_symmetry.space_group_name_H-M   'P 1'
#
loop_
_entity.id
_entity.type
_entity.pdbx_description
1 polymer ?
#
loop_
_entity_poly.entity_id
_entity_poly.type
_entity_poly.pdbx_seq_one_letter_code
_entity_poly.pdbx_strand_id
1 'polypeptide(L)'
;MSSRGSQNNSGPRRRIVFDDDEENRNLAENASQSQVNETEEGIEDLYGDETEQMSASDDDGEDLFGDNYDNDYQEQAELDQYSGSGIDDEEDHQELDIGARRAIERQMNVRDGRVGDFDFLGSNSNLDLADDYNRSRRPNAGDGDVDMLDSSDHIPAVDIENMRGRTAIQHCSDPAVQKEIKYRFTQFLRFFTDNEGYSKYLDAIKTMVAENKTSIRVSFDDLESDKGELIIAYYLPEAPNVLLPLLNEALTDYIAQNYSYFAKEGRRFEVRFDDMTIFEDLRTLRQHHLNTLLKTTGIVTITTGILPRLAVVKYNCKYCSFVVGPFVQRTDEEVKPKRCPSCQTTGPFEINTEETVYQNYQRITIQESPSDVDAGRLPRSKDVVLTGDLCDTCKPGDEVIVHGVYTNNYDGSMNAKHGFPVFNTLILANNIVKKDEVEGDGLTDEDIKEIKQLSKDPRIAERIFASIAPSIYGHDDIKKAIALSLFRGNEKNPGEKHRIRGDINVLLCGDPGTAKSQFLRYAQHIAPRAVLTTGQGASAVGLTAYVQRHPVTREWTLEAGAMVLADRGVCLIDEFDKMNDQDRTSIHEAMEQQSISISKAGIVSSLQARCTVIAAANPIGGRYDSSRTFADNVDLTEPILSRFDILCVVRDIHNPTEDEKLAKFVIDSHKKLHPDIEEEEENDENVPIVDEKTGLEIIKQDLLRKYIMYARQEIHPKLEGVPYERISNLFVDMRTQSKITGSVAITVRHVESMIRMAEAHAKIHLRQYVNEDDVSAAINVMFNSFVETQKVSIKREMKKIFARYANPKSRIKT
;
A
#
# COMPACT_ATOMS: atom_id res chain seq x y z
N MET A 1 -34.80 48.02 -44.56
CA MET A 1 -34.87 47.38 -45.89
C MET A 1 -35.12 45.90 -45.65
N SER A 2 -36.16 45.19 -46.09
CA SER A 2 -37.32 45.41 -46.97
C SER A 2 -38.09 44.07 -46.96
N SER A 3 -39.34 44.00 -46.46
CA SER A 3 -40.61 43.75 -47.19
C SER A 3 -40.61 42.51 -48.13
N ARG A 4 -41.58 41.56 -48.14
CA ARG A 4 -43.08 41.57 -48.25
C ARG A 4 -43.56 40.12 -47.92
N GLY A 5 -44.78 39.73 -47.52
CA GLY A 5 -46.12 40.33 -47.38
C GLY A 5 -47.21 39.31 -47.82
N SER A 6 -48.40 39.31 -47.17
CA SER A 6 -49.70 38.67 -47.55
C SER A 6 -49.96 37.22 -47.08
N GLN A 7 -51.09 36.78 -46.49
CA GLN A 7 -52.41 37.37 -46.19
C GLN A 7 -53.24 36.48 -45.21
N ASN A 8 -54.07 37.16 -44.41
CA ASN A 8 -55.47 36.91 -44.04
C ASN A 8 -55.99 35.85 -43.03
N ASN A 9 -56.70 36.43 -42.04
CA ASN A 9 -58.01 36.10 -41.46
C ASN A 9 -58.08 34.97 -40.40
N SER A 10 -58.75 35.13 -39.26
CA SER A 10 -59.68 36.18 -38.79
C SER A 10 -60.02 36.00 -37.30
N GLY A 11 -59.86 37.06 -36.50
CA GLY A 11 -60.95 37.76 -35.76
C GLY A 11 -61.69 37.12 -34.58
N PRO A 12 -62.28 37.93 -33.66
CA PRO A 12 -62.07 37.76 -32.21
C PRO A 12 -63.30 37.94 -31.27
N ARG A 13 -63.07 37.62 -29.97
CA ARG A 13 -63.58 38.20 -28.69
C ARG A 13 -64.88 39.05 -28.65
N ARG A 14 -65.74 38.80 -27.65
CA ARG A 14 -65.99 39.70 -26.48
C ARG A 14 -66.87 39.10 -25.36
N ARG A 15 -66.63 39.62 -24.14
CA ARG A 15 -67.19 39.37 -22.79
C ARG A 15 -68.68 39.72 -22.60
N ILE A 16 -69.31 39.16 -21.54
CA ILE A 16 -70.26 39.77 -20.58
C ILE A 16 -70.06 39.11 -19.17
N VAL A 17 -70.65 39.70 -18.13
CA VAL A 17 -70.41 39.80 -16.67
C VAL A 17 -71.37 38.92 -15.82
N PHE A 18 -70.87 38.41 -14.67
CA PHE A 18 -71.45 37.97 -13.36
C PHE A 18 -72.90 37.43 -13.24
N ASP A 19 -73.09 36.24 -12.62
CA ASP A 19 -73.53 35.99 -11.22
C ASP A 19 -73.72 34.48 -10.98
N ASP A 20 -73.72 34.10 -9.69
CA ASP A 20 -73.55 32.77 -9.08
C ASP A 20 -74.64 31.70 -9.34
N ASP A 21 -74.23 30.42 -9.20
CA ASP A 21 -74.86 29.37 -8.36
C ASP A 21 -74.90 27.94 -8.95
N GLU A 22 -74.64 26.99 -8.04
CA GLU A 22 -74.85 25.53 -8.06
C GLU A 22 -73.93 24.61 -8.90
N GLU A 23 -72.98 23.96 -8.21
CA GLU A 23 -73.10 22.52 -7.85
C GLU A 23 -71.85 22.08 -7.06
N ASN A 24 -71.95 22.11 -5.72
CA ASN A 24 -71.11 21.29 -4.86
C ASN A 24 -71.78 21.10 -3.49
N ARG A 25 -71.80 19.84 -3.03
CA ARG A 25 -72.34 19.29 -1.77
C ARG A 25 -73.80 18.83 -1.81
N ASN A 26 -73.99 17.51 -1.82
CA ASN A 26 -74.31 16.79 -0.57
C ASN A 26 -74.27 15.28 -0.79
N LEU A 27 -73.59 14.59 0.13
CA LEU A 27 -73.99 13.30 0.69
C LEU A 27 -73.23 13.11 2.02
N ALA A 28 -73.68 13.84 3.04
CA ALA A 28 -73.92 13.31 4.38
C ALA A 28 -75.44 12.99 4.42
N GLU A 29 -76.04 12.09 5.20
CA GLU A 29 -75.83 11.58 6.54
C GLU A 29 -76.56 10.21 6.64
N ASN A 30 -76.12 9.31 7.53
CA ASN A 30 -76.97 8.83 8.63
C ASN A 30 -76.21 7.90 9.60
N ALA A 31 -75.85 8.49 10.74
CA ALA A 31 -76.19 8.08 12.10
C ALA A 31 -75.70 6.73 12.69
N SER A 32 -74.57 6.82 13.41
CA SER A 32 -74.41 6.65 14.88
C SER A 32 -75.05 5.47 15.65
N GLN A 33 -74.18 4.72 16.35
CA GLN A 33 -74.05 4.48 17.82
C GLN A 33 -73.19 3.20 18.00
N SER A 34 -72.22 3.04 18.92
CA SER A 34 -71.95 3.65 20.23
C SER A 34 -70.58 3.16 20.78
N GLN A 35 -69.84 4.09 21.41
CA GLN A 35 -68.93 4.03 22.58
C GLN A 35 -68.04 2.80 22.95
N VAL A 36 -66.72 3.08 23.06
CA VAL A 36 -65.79 2.91 24.22
C VAL A 36 -65.64 1.52 24.89
N ASN A 37 -64.49 0.83 24.68
CA ASN A 37 -63.42 0.51 25.66
C ASN A 37 -62.44 -0.60 25.18
N GLU A 38 -61.15 -0.41 25.50
CA GLU A 38 -60.12 -1.41 25.88
C GLU A 38 -59.93 -2.70 25.05
N THR A 39 -58.76 -2.83 24.40
CA THR A 39 -57.66 -3.75 24.78
C THR A 39 -56.62 -3.85 23.65
N GLU A 40 -55.35 -3.78 24.03
CA GLU A 40 -54.18 -4.09 23.22
C GLU A 40 -54.18 -5.59 22.92
N GLU A 41 -54.09 -5.99 21.64
CA GLU A 41 -53.54 -7.29 21.21
C GLU A 41 -53.50 -7.37 19.68
N GLY A 42 -52.33 -7.78 19.15
CA GLY A 42 -52.19 -8.40 17.83
C GLY A 42 -51.91 -7.47 16.65
N ILE A 43 -50.63 -7.37 16.25
CA ILE A 43 -50.07 -7.89 14.99
C ILE A 43 -48.54 -7.64 15.08
N GLU A 44 -47.86 -8.53 15.80
CA GLU A 44 -46.49 -8.94 15.49
C GLU A 44 -46.64 -10.32 14.85
N ASP A 45 -46.50 -10.37 13.53
CA ASP A 45 -46.37 -11.61 12.76
C ASP A 45 -45.94 -11.24 11.34
N LEU A 46 -44.65 -10.96 11.14
CA LEU A 46 -44.07 -11.05 9.80
C LEU A 46 -42.53 -11.13 9.77
N TYR A 47 -41.88 -11.94 10.60
CA TYR A 47 -40.59 -12.57 10.24
C TYR A 47 -40.45 -13.87 11.03
N GLY A 48 -40.78 -14.99 10.37
CA GLY A 48 -40.59 -16.34 10.88
C GLY A 48 -39.14 -16.77 10.74
N ASP A 49 -38.61 -17.33 11.83
CA ASP A 49 -37.35 -18.05 11.93
C ASP A 49 -37.39 -19.35 11.11
N GLU A 50 -36.49 -19.49 10.15
CA GLU A 50 -36.13 -20.76 9.51
C GLU A 50 -34.62 -21.01 9.63
N THR A 51 -34.20 -21.41 10.83
CA THR A 51 -33.06 -22.29 11.12
C THR A 51 -33.36 -22.77 12.56
N GLU A 52 -33.62 -24.03 12.88
CA GLU A 52 -32.76 -25.19 12.71
C GLU A 52 -33.59 -26.49 12.82
N GLN A 53 -33.49 -27.36 11.81
CA GLN A 53 -33.71 -28.80 11.96
C GLN A 53 -32.43 -29.51 11.51
N MET A 54 -31.51 -29.72 12.44
CA MET A 54 -30.63 -30.88 12.45
C MET A 54 -30.41 -31.31 13.90
N SER A 55 -31.26 -32.21 14.37
CA SER A 55 -30.95 -33.13 15.46
C SER A 55 -30.63 -34.50 14.87
N ALA A 56 -29.49 -35.06 15.26
CA ALA A 56 -29.35 -36.48 15.67
C ALA A 56 -27.87 -36.91 15.71
N SER A 57 -27.17 -36.58 16.80
CA SER A 57 -26.26 -37.47 17.55
C SER A 57 -25.44 -36.63 18.53
N ASP A 58 -25.49 -37.00 19.81
CA ASP A 58 -24.66 -36.59 20.96
C ASP A 58 -25.51 -36.01 22.10
N ASP A 59 -26.33 -36.90 22.68
CA ASP A 59 -27.03 -36.74 23.95
C ASP A 59 -26.17 -37.39 25.05
N ASP A 60 -25.05 -36.75 25.38
CA ASP A 60 -24.18 -37.05 26.54
C ASP A 60 -23.36 -35.77 26.88
N GLY A 61 -24.05 -34.65 27.05
CA GLY A 61 -23.46 -33.38 27.49
C GLY A 61 -24.12 -32.92 28.79
N GLU A 62 -23.40 -32.98 29.90
CA GLU A 62 -23.84 -32.45 31.19
C GLU A 62 -23.92 -30.91 31.13
N ASP A 63 -25.07 -30.36 31.53
CA ASP A 63 -25.41 -28.94 31.43
C ASP A 63 -24.79 -28.15 32.61
N LEU A 64 -23.54 -27.70 32.43
CA LEU A 64 -22.69 -27.07 33.46
C LEU A 64 -23.15 -25.69 33.97
N PHE A 65 -24.26 -25.14 33.46
CA PHE A 65 -24.75 -23.80 33.83
C PHE A 65 -26.20 -23.79 34.31
N GLY A 66 -26.80 -24.95 34.56
CA GLY A 66 -28.14 -25.05 35.16
C GLY A 66 -28.15 -24.78 36.67
N ASP A 67 -29.31 -24.36 37.19
CA ASP A 67 -29.58 -24.09 38.62
C ASP A 67 -29.42 -25.33 39.55
N ASN A 68 -28.98 -26.47 39.03
CA ASN A 68 -28.78 -27.73 39.77
C ASN A 68 -27.31 -28.00 40.16
N TYR A 69 -26.38 -27.08 39.89
CA TYR A 69 -24.94 -27.21 40.17
C TYR A 69 -24.62 -27.61 41.63
N ASP A 70 -25.46 -27.18 42.58
CA ASP A 70 -25.26 -27.48 44.01
C ASP A 70 -25.48 -28.96 44.37
N ASN A 71 -26.06 -29.78 43.48
CA ASN A 71 -26.35 -31.20 43.75
C ASN A 71 -25.25 -32.17 43.32
N ASP A 72 -24.22 -31.72 42.60
CA ASP A 72 -23.16 -32.60 42.06
C ASP A 72 -22.00 -32.84 43.04
N TYR A 73 -21.95 -32.12 44.16
CA TYR A 73 -20.91 -32.32 45.18
C TYR A 73 -21.36 -33.32 46.25
N GLN A 74 -20.90 -34.57 46.16
CA GLN A 74 -21.03 -35.55 47.24
C GLN A 74 -19.77 -35.53 48.12
N GLU A 75 -19.89 -35.08 49.38
CA GLU A 75 -18.78 -35.09 50.34
C GLU A 75 -18.25 -36.52 50.55
N GLN A 76 -17.02 -36.80 50.09
CA GLN A 76 -16.32 -38.05 50.35
C GLN A 76 -15.34 -37.87 51.51
N ALA A 77 -15.81 -38.17 52.73
CA ALA A 77 -15.05 -38.02 53.97
C ALA A 77 -13.72 -38.81 54.05
N GLU A 78 -13.48 -39.75 53.14
CA GLU A 78 -12.25 -40.56 53.07
C GLU A 78 -11.15 -39.93 52.19
N LEU A 79 -11.49 -39.00 51.29
CA LEU A 79 -10.55 -38.37 50.34
C LEU A 79 -10.25 -36.90 50.67
N ASP A 80 -11.11 -36.23 51.43
CA ASP A 80 -10.93 -34.85 51.93
C ASP A 80 -10.19 -34.80 53.29
N GLN A 81 -9.08 -35.53 53.41
CA GLN A 81 -8.16 -35.38 54.54
C GLN A 81 -6.74 -35.12 54.03
N TYR A 82 -6.15 -33.99 54.45
CA TYR A 82 -4.75 -33.68 54.18
C TYR A 82 -3.83 -34.75 54.82
N SER A 83 -2.83 -35.23 54.09
CA SER A 83 -1.82 -36.13 54.63
C SER A 83 -0.96 -35.39 55.67
N GLY A 84 -1.05 -35.77 56.95
CA GLY A 84 -0.28 -35.14 58.04
C GLY A 84 1.23 -35.44 58.07
N SER A 85 1.80 -36.03 57.01
CA SER A 85 3.24 -36.30 56.93
C SER A 85 3.99 -35.03 56.53
N GLY A 86 4.73 -34.45 57.48
CA GLY A 86 5.56 -33.26 57.26
C GLY A 86 5.02 -31.96 57.87
N ILE A 87 3.95 -32.04 58.66
CA ILE A 87 3.47 -30.95 59.51
C ILE A 87 4.21 -31.07 60.85
N ASP A 88 5.09 -30.11 61.12
CA ASP A 88 5.82 -29.96 62.38
C ASP A 88 5.08 -28.95 63.25
N ASP A 89 4.12 -29.44 64.04
CA ASP A 89 3.25 -28.64 64.94
C ASP A 89 3.80 -28.62 66.39
N GLU A 90 5.13 -28.66 66.59
CA GLU A 90 5.72 -28.39 67.89
C GLU A 90 5.88 -26.87 68.11
N GLU A 91 4.91 -26.30 68.85
CA GLU A 91 4.71 -24.87 69.11
C GLU A 91 5.76 -24.22 70.06
N ASP A 92 7.04 -24.60 69.97
CA ASP A 92 8.13 -23.97 70.74
C ASP A 92 9.42 -23.84 69.89
N HIS A 93 9.54 -22.76 69.13
CA HIS A 93 10.80 -22.34 68.53
C HIS A 93 11.34 -21.08 69.21
N GLN A 94 12.55 -21.17 69.77
CA GLN A 94 13.27 -20.01 70.28
C GLN A 94 13.57 -19.03 69.13
N GLU A 95 13.39 -17.72 69.35
CA GLU A 95 13.72 -16.70 68.35
C GLU A 95 15.16 -16.89 67.84
N LEU A 96 15.28 -17.20 66.54
CA LEU A 96 16.57 -17.41 65.88
C LEU A 96 17.37 -16.10 65.85
N ASP A 97 18.65 -16.17 66.23
CA ASP A 97 19.58 -15.04 66.15
C ASP A 97 19.64 -14.50 64.70
N ILE A 98 19.80 -13.17 64.57
CA ILE A 98 19.80 -12.45 63.28
C ILE A 98 20.87 -13.03 62.33
N GLY A 99 21.98 -13.52 62.88
CA GLY A 99 23.02 -14.21 62.12
C GLY A 99 22.56 -15.54 61.53
N ALA A 100 21.84 -16.35 62.31
CA ALA A 100 21.30 -17.64 61.86
C ALA A 100 20.21 -17.46 60.79
N ARG A 101 19.35 -16.44 60.95
CA ARG A 101 18.30 -16.11 59.97
C ARG A 101 18.87 -15.76 58.60
N ARG A 102 19.92 -14.92 58.54
CA ARG A 102 20.61 -14.58 57.28
C ARG A 102 21.28 -15.78 56.62
N ALA A 103 21.80 -16.72 57.39
CA ALA A 103 22.45 -17.92 56.85
C ALA A 103 21.43 -18.84 56.16
N ILE A 104 20.27 -19.06 56.79
CA ILE A 104 19.18 -19.87 56.25
C ILE A 104 18.59 -19.22 54.98
N GLU A 105 18.40 -17.90 54.99
CA GLU A 105 17.90 -17.14 53.85
C GLU A 105 18.86 -17.21 52.65
N ARG A 106 20.17 -17.13 52.90
CA ARG A 106 21.20 -17.33 51.87
C ARG A 106 21.16 -18.76 51.32
N GLN A 107 20.93 -19.76 52.16
CA GLN A 107 20.86 -21.16 51.75
C GLN A 107 19.60 -21.46 50.92
N MET A 108 18.45 -20.86 51.26
CA MET A 108 17.23 -20.94 50.46
C MET A 108 17.37 -20.22 49.12
N ASN A 109 18.00 -19.05 49.08
CA ASN A 109 18.23 -18.33 47.82
C ASN A 109 19.16 -19.09 46.85
N VAL A 110 20.11 -19.87 47.36
CA VAL A 110 20.95 -20.78 46.57
C VAL A 110 20.12 -21.97 46.05
N ARG A 111 19.28 -22.56 46.89
CA ARG A 111 18.39 -23.67 46.49
C ARG A 111 17.37 -23.25 45.44
N ASP A 112 16.82 -22.06 45.58
CA ASP A 112 15.76 -21.51 44.71
C ASP A 112 16.33 -20.81 43.46
N GLY A 113 17.65 -20.92 43.22
CA GLY A 113 18.31 -20.42 42.01
C GLY A 113 18.29 -18.90 41.84
N ARG A 114 18.06 -18.14 42.92
CA ARG A 114 17.91 -16.68 42.90
C ARG A 114 19.23 -15.90 43.01
N VAL A 115 20.36 -16.60 43.10
CA VAL A 115 21.71 -15.99 43.16
C VAL A 115 22.42 -16.26 41.84
N GLY A 116 22.57 -15.20 41.03
CA GLY A 116 23.43 -15.19 39.84
C GLY A 116 24.91 -15.08 40.19
N ASP A 117 25.75 -15.54 39.27
CA ASP A 117 27.16 -15.93 39.40
C ASP A 117 28.16 -14.76 39.61
N PHE A 118 27.89 -13.83 40.53
CA PHE A 118 28.69 -12.60 40.70
C PHE A 118 29.22 -12.35 42.12
N ASP A 119 29.60 -13.41 42.84
CA ASP A 119 30.24 -13.25 44.16
C ASP A 119 31.32 -14.31 44.47
N PHE A 120 32.08 -14.74 43.44
CA PHE A 120 33.18 -15.71 43.59
C PHE A 120 34.57 -15.09 43.82
N LEU A 121 34.69 -14.03 44.63
CA LEU A 121 36.00 -13.57 45.10
C LEU A 121 35.94 -13.04 46.54
N GLY A 122 35.93 -14.00 47.48
CA GLY A 122 36.07 -13.68 48.89
C GLY A 122 36.06 -14.92 49.77
N SER A 123 37.15 -15.70 49.75
CA SER A 123 37.37 -16.72 50.78
C SER A 123 38.78 -16.65 51.39
N ASN A 124 38.75 -16.55 52.73
CA ASN A 124 39.76 -16.92 53.72
C ASN A 124 40.90 -15.94 54.07
N SER A 125 40.80 -15.35 55.26
CA SER A 125 41.54 -15.88 56.44
C SER A 125 41.26 -15.09 57.73
N ASN A 126 41.24 -15.84 58.83
CA ASN A 126 41.15 -15.41 60.23
C ASN A 126 42.54 -15.00 60.79
N LEU A 127 42.50 -14.17 61.85
CA LEU A 127 43.56 -13.87 62.84
C LEU A 127 44.84 -13.15 62.35
N ASP A 128 45.04 -11.87 62.71
CA ASP A 128 45.87 -11.47 63.86
C ASP A 128 46.01 -9.93 63.97
N LEU A 129 45.99 -9.45 65.21
CA LEU A 129 46.28 -8.07 65.62
C LEU A 129 47.79 -7.81 65.56
N ALA A 130 48.23 -6.74 64.88
CA ALA A 130 49.24 -5.76 65.34
C ALA A 130 49.74 -4.87 64.18
N ASP A 131 49.89 -3.57 64.48
CA ASP A 131 50.85 -2.60 63.94
C ASP A 131 51.16 -2.57 62.43
N ASP A 132 50.73 -1.49 61.76
CA ASP A 132 51.65 -0.37 61.52
C ASP A 132 50.91 0.84 60.91
N TYR A 133 50.66 1.84 61.75
CA TYR A 133 50.44 3.21 61.32
C TYR A 133 51.79 3.81 60.89
N ASN A 134 51.97 4.17 59.62
CA ASN A 134 52.59 5.46 59.29
C ASN A 134 52.62 5.84 57.80
N ARG A 135 52.29 7.12 57.59
CA ARG A 135 52.73 8.05 56.53
C ARG A 135 52.09 7.86 55.15
N SER A 136 51.67 8.92 54.45
CA SER A 136 51.70 10.35 54.75
C SER A 136 50.76 11.04 53.77
N ARG A 137 49.73 11.72 54.28
CA ARG A 137 49.20 12.91 53.61
C ARG A 137 50.20 14.04 53.83
N ARG A 138 50.57 14.76 52.76
CA ARG A 138 51.11 16.11 52.87
C ARG A 138 50.10 17.09 52.24
N PRO A 139 49.76 18.18 52.96
CA PRO A 139 48.92 19.26 52.46
C PRO A 139 49.78 20.32 51.77
N ASN A 140 49.17 21.18 50.97
CA ASN A 140 49.71 22.52 50.74
C ASN A 140 48.58 23.54 50.70
N ALA A 141 48.73 24.56 51.53
CA ALA A 141 47.97 25.79 51.56
C ALA A 141 48.91 26.94 51.16
N GLY A 142 48.39 27.96 50.49
CA GLY A 142 49.16 29.16 50.12
C GLY A 142 48.40 30.09 49.19
N ASP A 143 47.42 30.80 49.77
CA ASP A 143 46.98 32.19 49.58
C ASP A 143 47.28 32.97 48.27
N GLY A 144 46.25 33.68 47.79
CA GLY A 144 46.31 34.65 46.70
C GLY A 144 44.94 34.94 46.10
N ASP A 145 44.16 35.80 46.74
CA ASP A 145 42.93 36.40 46.19
C ASP A 145 43.20 37.20 44.90
N VAL A 146 42.12 37.37 44.13
CA VAL A 146 41.75 38.47 43.20
C VAL A 146 41.56 38.08 41.72
N ASP A 147 40.31 38.26 41.29
CA ASP A 147 39.73 38.52 39.95
C ASP A 147 39.36 37.38 38.97
N MET A 148 38.03 37.20 38.85
CA MET A 148 37.22 37.19 37.62
C MET A 148 37.83 36.60 36.35
N LEU A 149 37.23 35.51 35.83
CA LEU A 149 36.69 35.42 34.46
C LEU A 149 36.13 34.00 34.17
N ASP A 150 34.83 33.98 33.90
CA ASP A 150 34.13 33.20 32.87
C ASP A 150 34.71 31.83 32.44
N SER A 151 34.04 30.74 32.83
CA SER A 151 34.21 29.42 32.18
C SER A 151 33.02 28.51 32.47
N SER A 152 31.84 28.90 31.99
CA SER A 152 30.81 27.94 31.59
C SER A 152 31.11 27.54 30.15
N ASP A 153 31.87 26.46 29.94
CA ASP A 153 31.81 25.58 28.75
C ASP A 153 32.98 24.57 28.74
N HIS A 154 32.89 23.56 29.59
CA HIS A 154 33.40 22.20 29.31
C HIS A 154 32.77 21.23 30.30
N ILE A 155 31.65 20.63 29.90
CA ILE A 155 31.07 19.48 30.62
C ILE A 155 31.79 18.23 30.07
N PRO A 156 32.32 17.32 30.91
CA PRO A 156 32.96 16.10 30.45
C PRO A 156 31.98 15.23 29.65
N ALA A 157 32.48 14.52 28.63
CA ALA A 157 31.75 13.47 27.93
C ALA A 157 31.09 12.54 28.96
N VAL A 158 29.76 12.47 28.96
CA VAL A 158 29.03 11.59 29.86
C VAL A 158 29.02 10.24 29.15
N ASP A 159 29.53 9.18 29.79
CA ASP A 159 29.43 7.84 29.23
C ASP A 159 27.95 7.46 29.06
N ILE A 160 27.42 7.61 27.85
CA ILE A 160 26.03 7.25 27.49
C ILE A 160 25.81 5.74 27.70
N GLU A 161 26.88 4.96 27.62
CA GLU A 161 26.87 3.50 27.77
C GLU A 161 26.42 3.04 29.17
N ASN A 162 26.65 3.87 30.19
CA ASN A 162 26.32 3.51 31.57
C ASN A 162 24.92 3.98 31.95
N MET A 163 23.89 3.18 31.66
CA MET A 163 22.50 3.46 32.04
C MET A 163 22.24 3.56 33.55
N ARG A 164 23.24 3.30 34.42
CA ARG A 164 23.16 3.40 35.90
C ARG A 164 21.89 2.75 36.51
N GLY A 165 21.38 1.68 35.88
CA GLY A 165 20.15 0.98 36.30
C GLY A 165 18.85 1.76 36.11
N ARG A 166 18.84 2.84 35.32
CA ARG A 166 17.63 3.60 34.96
C ARG A 166 17.00 3.01 33.70
N THR A 167 15.68 3.20 33.53
CA THR A 167 15.02 2.87 32.26
C THR A 167 15.51 3.80 31.16
N ALA A 168 15.55 3.33 29.90
CA ALA A 168 16.03 4.16 28.79
C ALA A 168 15.27 5.48 28.66
N ILE A 169 13.96 5.48 28.94
CA ILE A 169 13.13 6.69 28.93
C ILE A 169 13.65 7.74 29.93
N GLN A 170 13.98 7.32 31.16
CA GLN A 170 14.50 8.22 32.19
C GLN A 170 15.91 8.71 31.85
N HIS A 171 16.75 7.81 31.33
CA HIS A 171 18.11 8.14 30.92
C HIS A 171 18.14 9.16 29.77
N CYS A 172 17.32 8.96 28.73
CA CYS A 172 17.17 9.89 27.60
C CYS A 172 16.49 11.21 27.98
N SER A 173 15.83 11.26 29.15
CA SER A 173 15.24 12.51 29.66
C SER A 173 16.26 13.40 30.37
N ASP A 174 17.42 12.88 30.75
CA ASP A 174 18.45 13.68 31.43
C ASP A 174 19.05 14.74 30.48
N PRO A 175 19.12 16.02 30.88
CA PRO A 175 19.49 17.12 29.97
C PRO A 175 20.93 17.04 29.48
N ALA A 176 21.83 16.38 30.21
CA ALA A 176 23.20 16.14 29.76
C ALA A 176 23.23 15.12 28.60
N VAL A 177 22.51 14.02 28.76
CA VAL A 177 22.37 12.96 27.74
C VAL A 177 21.66 13.51 26.50
N GLN A 178 20.61 14.32 26.68
CA GLN A 178 19.92 14.97 25.56
C GLN A 178 20.84 15.85 24.71
N LYS A 179 21.71 16.65 25.35
CA LYS A 179 22.69 17.48 24.63
C LYS A 179 23.69 16.63 23.86
N GLU A 180 24.15 15.52 24.45
CA GLU A 180 25.10 14.63 23.80
C GLU A 180 24.48 13.89 22.62
N ILE A 181 23.25 13.38 22.76
CA ILE A 181 22.49 12.75 21.66
C ILE A 181 22.32 13.73 20.51
N LYS A 182 21.93 14.99 20.79
CA LYS A 182 21.82 16.03 19.76
C LYS A 182 23.16 16.26 19.06
N TYR A 183 24.25 16.37 19.83
CA TYR A 183 25.58 16.57 19.27
C TYR A 183 25.98 15.40 18.35
N ARG A 184 25.89 14.16 18.83
CA ARG A 184 26.21 12.95 18.06
C ARG A 184 25.38 12.82 16.79
N PHE A 185 24.08 13.08 16.87
CA PHE A 185 23.22 13.07 15.69
C PHE A 185 23.62 14.13 14.66
N THR A 186 24.00 15.34 15.09
CA THR A 186 24.52 16.35 14.16
C THR A 186 25.87 15.97 13.55
N GLN A 187 26.72 15.22 14.27
CA GLN A 187 27.96 14.68 13.72
C GLN A 187 27.65 13.60 12.68
N PHE A 188 26.73 12.69 12.98
CA PHE A 188 26.26 11.66 12.04
C PHE A 188 25.79 12.27 10.72
N LEU A 189 24.91 13.27 10.77
CA LEU A 189 24.43 13.95 9.55
C LEU A 189 25.54 14.63 8.73
N ARG A 190 26.68 15.00 9.34
CA ARG A 190 27.80 15.66 8.68
C ARG A 190 28.84 14.69 8.13
N PHE A 191 29.17 13.66 8.91
CA PHE A 191 30.32 12.79 8.65
C PHE A 191 29.94 11.43 8.05
N PHE A 192 28.65 11.10 7.99
CA PHE A 192 28.22 9.85 7.39
C PHE A 192 28.55 9.82 5.89
N THR A 193 29.26 8.76 5.50
CA THR A 193 29.62 8.45 4.13
C THR A 193 29.17 7.03 3.82
N ASP A 194 28.51 6.87 2.67
CA ASP A 194 28.11 5.56 2.18
C ASP A 194 29.34 4.67 1.84
N ASN A 195 29.09 3.41 1.49
CA ASN A 195 30.11 2.44 1.05
C ASN A 195 30.93 2.95 -0.15
N GLU A 196 30.37 3.85 -0.95
CA GLU A 196 31.02 4.47 -2.12
C GLU A 196 31.70 5.81 -1.83
N GLY A 197 31.65 6.31 -0.59
CA GLY A 197 32.30 7.55 -0.17
C GLY A 197 31.52 8.85 -0.46
N TYR A 198 30.27 8.75 -0.92
CA TYR A 198 29.37 9.90 -1.05
C TYR A 198 28.66 10.23 0.27
N SER A 199 28.47 11.52 0.56
CA SER A 199 27.71 11.99 1.73
C SER A 199 26.21 12.05 1.44
N LYS A 200 25.54 10.89 1.51
CA LYS A 200 24.10 10.70 1.27
C LYS A 200 23.21 11.76 1.97
N TYR A 201 23.41 11.97 3.27
CA TYR A 201 22.57 12.90 4.06
C TYR A 201 22.78 14.37 3.74
N LEU A 202 24.00 14.79 3.35
CA LEU A 202 24.24 16.18 2.96
C LEU A 202 23.51 16.53 1.66
N ASP A 203 23.55 15.63 0.69
CA ASP A 203 22.85 15.83 -0.57
C ASP A 203 21.34 15.68 -0.40
N ALA A 204 20.87 14.75 0.44
CA ALA A 204 19.46 14.65 0.83
C ALA A 204 18.94 15.93 1.50
N ILE A 205 19.74 16.57 2.35
CA ILE A 205 19.36 17.87 2.96
C ILE A 205 19.32 18.97 1.90
N LYS A 206 20.25 18.99 0.94
CA LYS A 206 20.20 19.97 -0.16
C LYS A 206 18.97 19.80 -1.04
N THR A 207 18.62 18.57 -1.41
CA THR A 207 17.42 18.30 -2.22
C THR A 207 16.16 18.64 -1.46
N MET A 208 16.08 18.27 -0.17
CA MET A 208 14.99 18.65 0.73
C MET A 208 14.79 20.17 0.78
N VAL A 209 15.88 20.92 0.95
CA VAL A 209 15.86 22.39 0.98
C VAL A 209 15.47 22.98 -0.37
N ALA A 210 15.96 22.42 -1.48
CA ALA A 210 15.59 22.86 -2.82
C ALA A 210 14.10 22.66 -3.13
N GLU A 211 13.53 21.56 -2.64
CA GLU A 211 12.11 21.21 -2.81
C GLU A 211 11.19 21.82 -1.75
N ASN A 212 11.74 22.53 -0.75
CA ASN A 212 11.03 23.06 0.43
C ASN A 212 10.26 21.99 1.23
N LYS A 213 10.76 20.75 1.24
CA LYS A 213 10.20 19.68 2.08
C LYS A 213 10.55 19.90 3.55
N THR A 214 9.67 19.48 4.45
CA THR A 214 9.84 19.61 5.91
C THR A 214 10.29 18.33 6.59
N SER A 215 10.34 17.21 5.87
CA SER A 215 10.84 15.93 6.37
C SER A 215 12.09 15.46 5.65
N ILE A 216 12.95 14.79 6.40
CA ILE A 216 14.10 14.04 5.89
C ILE A 216 13.91 12.56 6.19
N ARG A 217 14.28 11.72 5.22
CA ARG A 217 14.32 10.26 5.37
C ARG A 217 15.70 9.82 5.86
N VAL A 218 15.73 8.99 6.90
CA VAL A 218 16.96 8.41 7.48
C VAL A 218 16.76 6.90 7.56
N SER A 219 17.61 6.13 6.90
CA SER A 219 17.58 4.68 6.99
C SER A 219 18.16 4.23 8.34
N PHE A 220 17.50 3.26 8.97
CA PHE A 220 17.94 2.71 10.24
C PHE A 220 19.22 1.88 10.08
N ASP A 221 19.37 1.15 8.96
CA ASP A 221 20.59 0.40 8.65
C ASP A 221 21.86 1.29 8.64
N ASP A 222 21.74 2.53 8.16
CA ASP A 222 22.85 3.49 8.16
C ASP A 222 23.27 3.86 9.59
N LEU A 223 22.32 3.91 10.53
CA LEU A 223 22.58 4.18 11.94
C LEU A 223 23.20 2.99 12.68
N GLU A 224 22.87 1.77 12.26
CA GLU A 224 23.42 0.53 12.80
C GLU A 224 24.85 0.26 12.32
N SER A 225 25.21 0.71 11.11
CA SER A 225 26.54 0.51 10.53
C SER A 225 27.70 1.00 11.44
N ASP A 226 28.90 0.42 11.27
CA ASP A 226 30.11 0.75 12.07
C ASP A 226 30.51 2.24 12.04
N LYS A 227 30.05 3.00 11.05
CA LYS A 227 30.28 4.46 10.92
C LYS A 227 29.16 5.29 11.56
N GLY A 228 28.08 4.66 11.99
CA GLY A 228 26.92 5.22 12.64
C GLY A 228 27.05 5.28 14.16
N GLU A 229 26.00 5.76 14.81
CA GLU A 229 25.90 5.86 16.26
C GLU A 229 24.99 4.75 16.79
N LEU A 230 25.57 3.55 16.98
CA LEU A 230 24.89 2.34 17.47
C LEU A 230 24.05 2.60 18.73
N ILE A 231 24.51 3.53 19.58
CA ILE A 231 23.82 3.93 20.81
C ILE A 231 22.46 4.56 20.53
N ILE A 232 22.36 5.41 19.50
CA ILE A 232 21.09 6.04 19.10
C ILE A 232 20.16 4.97 18.52
N ALA A 233 20.69 4.04 17.72
CA ALA A 233 19.93 2.93 17.17
C ALA A 233 19.35 2.04 18.27
N TYR A 234 20.08 1.78 19.35
CA TYR A 234 19.60 1.02 20.51
C TYR A 234 18.46 1.75 21.26
N TYR A 235 18.59 3.05 21.50
CA TYR A 235 17.57 3.80 22.26
C TYR A 235 16.31 4.16 21.47
N LEU A 236 16.39 4.16 20.13
CA LEU A 236 15.28 4.59 19.27
C LEU A 236 14.03 3.69 19.40
N PRO A 237 14.13 2.35 19.36
CA PRO A 237 12.98 1.47 19.57
C PRO A 237 12.37 1.56 20.97
N GLU A 238 13.21 1.74 22.00
CA GLU A 238 12.78 1.70 23.41
C GLU A 238 12.12 3.01 23.88
N ALA A 239 12.60 4.16 23.41
CA ALA A 239 12.12 5.47 23.84
C ALA A 239 11.87 6.47 22.69
N PRO A 240 11.03 6.14 21.69
CA PRO A 240 10.84 6.99 20.51
C PRO A 240 10.15 8.33 20.83
N ASN A 241 9.25 8.35 21.82
CA ASN A 241 8.50 9.56 22.20
C ASN A 241 9.40 10.70 22.70
N VAL A 242 10.55 10.36 23.31
CA VAL A 242 11.53 11.34 23.78
C VAL A 242 12.57 11.60 22.69
N LEU A 243 13.00 10.56 22.00
CA LEU A 243 14.10 10.66 21.03
C LEU A 243 13.68 11.39 19.75
N LEU A 244 12.51 11.10 19.17
CA LEU A 244 12.05 11.73 17.92
C LEU A 244 12.01 13.27 18.01
N PRO A 245 11.40 13.90 19.05
CA PRO A 245 11.47 15.35 19.21
C PRO A 245 12.90 15.89 19.33
N LEU A 246 13.80 15.19 20.02
CA LEU A 246 15.19 15.62 20.18
C LEU A 246 15.94 15.63 18.85
N LEU A 247 15.71 14.61 18.01
CA LEU A 247 16.29 14.52 16.68
C LEU A 247 15.74 15.60 15.74
N ASN A 248 14.43 15.90 15.83
CA ASN A 248 13.79 16.98 15.10
C ASN A 248 14.40 18.35 15.45
N GLU A 249 14.65 18.58 16.74
CA GLU A 249 15.34 19.79 17.22
C GLU A 249 16.79 19.85 16.70
N ALA A 250 17.55 18.76 16.78
CA ALA A 250 18.92 18.70 16.27
C ALA A 250 19.01 19.00 14.76
N LEU A 251 18.08 18.46 13.97
CA LEU A 251 17.98 18.74 12.54
C LEU A 251 17.62 20.21 12.28
N THR A 252 16.67 20.75 13.05
CA THR A 252 16.25 22.16 12.91
C THR A 252 17.40 23.10 13.23
N ASP A 253 18.17 22.83 14.29
CA ASP A 253 19.36 23.60 14.66
C ASP A 253 20.44 23.53 13.57
N TYR A 254 20.66 22.35 12.98
CA TYR A 254 21.62 22.17 11.88
C TYR A 254 21.22 22.95 10.63
N ILE A 255 19.96 22.89 10.23
CA ILE A 255 19.45 23.63 9.07
C ILE A 255 19.48 25.14 9.34
N ALA A 256 19.15 25.58 10.55
CA ALA A 256 19.20 26.99 10.93
C ALA A 256 20.62 27.57 10.87
N GLN A 257 21.65 26.78 11.21
CA GLN A 257 23.06 27.18 11.11
C GLN A 257 23.52 27.32 9.65
N ASN A 258 23.15 26.37 8.79
CA ASN A 258 23.60 26.34 7.39
C ASN A 258 22.78 27.27 6.48
N TYR A 259 21.48 27.44 6.76
CA TYR A 259 20.54 28.18 5.93
C TYR A 259 19.77 29.22 6.75
N SER A 260 20.32 30.44 6.83
CA SER A 260 19.74 31.55 7.59
C SER A 260 18.35 32.00 7.13
N TYR A 261 17.91 31.60 5.93
CA TYR A 261 16.58 31.91 5.41
C TYR A 261 15.47 31.15 6.17
N PHE A 262 15.65 29.85 6.41
CA PHE A 262 14.65 29.01 7.06
C PHE A 262 14.53 29.27 8.57
N ALA A 263 15.61 29.76 9.19
CA ALA A 263 15.59 30.22 10.58
C ALA A 263 14.59 31.38 10.81
N LYS A 264 14.27 32.18 9.77
CA LYS A 264 13.31 33.29 9.87
C LYS A 264 11.85 32.86 9.76
N GLU A 265 11.59 31.77 9.06
CA GLU A 265 10.22 31.25 8.89
C GLU A 265 9.76 30.38 10.07
N GLY A 266 10.67 29.96 10.95
CA GLY A 266 10.34 29.19 12.15
C GLY A 266 9.74 27.81 11.85
N ARG A 267 10.05 27.24 10.68
CA ARG A 267 9.58 25.90 10.30
C ARG A 267 10.26 24.84 11.17
N ARG A 268 9.49 23.84 11.58
CA ARG A 268 9.99 22.64 12.24
C ARG A 268 10.27 21.58 11.20
N PHE A 269 11.40 20.89 11.37
CA PHE A 269 11.78 19.78 10.51
C PHE A 269 11.60 18.47 11.26
N GLU A 270 11.07 17.46 10.58
CA GLU A 270 10.78 16.14 11.16
C GLU A 270 11.66 15.06 10.53
N VAL A 271 12.25 14.20 11.36
CA VAL A 271 13.06 13.06 10.93
C VAL A 271 12.14 11.85 10.76
N ARG A 272 12.18 11.25 9.57
CA ARG A 272 11.43 10.06 9.19
C ARG A 272 12.40 8.88 9.12
N PHE A 273 12.07 7.79 9.79
CA PHE A 273 12.90 6.59 9.78
C PHE A 273 12.40 5.58 8.74
N ASP A 274 13.31 5.09 7.92
CA ASP A 274 13.12 4.02 6.95
C ASP A 274 13.85 2.74 7.41
N ASP A 275 13.43 1.59 6.88
CA ASP A 275 14.19 0.33 6.92
C ASP A 275 14.61 -0.16 8.32
N MET A 276 13.68 -0.16 9.28
CA MET A 276 13.88 -0.92 10.51
C MET A 276 14.04 -2.42 10.20
N THR A 277 14.99 -3.07 10.87
CA THR A 277 15.30 -4.49 10.71
C THR A 277 14.21 -5.41 11.25
N ILE A 278 13.60 -5.05 12.38
CA ILE A 278 12.54 -5.83 13.00
C ILE A 278 11.22 -5.58 12.28
N PHE A 279 10.64 -6.64 11.74
CA PHE A 279 9.33 -6.65 11.08
C PHE A 279 8.30 -7.35 11.97
N GLU A 280 7.15 -6.71 12.18
CA GLU A 280 6.04 -7.26 12.98
C GLU A 280 4.73 -7.29 12.18
N ASP A 281 4.00 -8.40 12.29
CA ASP A 281 2.65 -8.50 11.75
C ASP A 281 1.63 -7.83 12.67
N LEU A 282 0.54 -7.29 12.11
CA LEU A 282 -0.52 -6.63 12.90
C LEU A 282 -1.11 -7.55 13.99
N ARG A 283 -1.18 -8.86 13.73
CA ARG A 283 -1.64 -9.88 14.67
C ARG A 283 -0.66 -10.14 15.81
N THR A 284 0.63 -9.92 15.63
CA THR A 284 1.64 -10.16 16.66
C THR A 284 1.71 -9.03 17.70
N LEU A 285 1.09 -7.88 17.40
CA LEU A 285 1.02 -6.74 18.32
C LEU A 285 0.31 -7.11 19.63
N ARG A 286 1.03 -6.86 20.72
CA ARG A 286 0.68 -7.19 22.12
C ARG A 286 1.15 -6.09 23.05
N GLN A 287 0.80 -6.21 24.34
CA GLN A 287 1.18 -5.26 25.40
C GLN A 287 2.67 -4.94 25.48
N HIS A 288 3.55 -5.88 25.10
CA HIS A 288 5.01 -5.68 25.14
C HIS A 288 5.50 -4.60 24.18
N HIS A 289 4.74 -4.32 23.12
CA HIS A 289 5.06 -3.33 22.09
C HIS A 289 4.51 -1.94 22.43
N LEU A 290 3.95 -1.73 23.63
CA LEU A 290 3.41 -0.43 24.03
C LEU A 290 4.54 0.61 24.16
N ASN A 291 4.34 1.75 23.50
CA ASN A 291 5.26 2.88 23.42
C ASN A 291 6.60 2.58 22.72
N THR A 292 6.73 1.46 22.02
CA THR A 292 7.90 1.15 21.20
C THR A 292 7.69 1.57 19.75
N LEU A 293 8.79 1.81 19.05
CA LEU A 293 8.77 2.04 17.60
C LEU A 293 8.72 0.68 16.89
N LEU A 294 7.81 0.53 15.94
CA LEU A 294 7.60 -0.71 15.20
C LEU A 294 7.49 -0.46 13.70
N LYS A 295 7.74 -1.52 12.93
CA LYS A 295 7.55 -1.60 11.48
C LYS A 295 6.50 -2.67 11.22
N THR A 296 5.40 -2.27 10.61
CA THR A 296 4.28 -3.16 10.25
C THR A 296 3.87 -2.94 8.81
N THR A 297 3.27 -3.95 8.18
CA THR A 297 2.72 -3.83 6.83
C THR A 297 1.25 -4.14 6.79
N GLY A 298 0.52 -3.43 5.95
CA GLY A 298 -0.88 -3.73 5.70
C GLY A 298 -1.44 -2.94 4.54
N ILE A 299 -2.63 -3.34 4.11
CA ILE A 299 -3.41 -2.67 3.08
C ILE A 299 -4.26 -1.59 3.75
N VAL A 300 -4.22 -0.37 3.22
CA VAL A 300 -5.09 0.71 3.68
C VAL A 300 -6.51 0.42 3.23
N THR A 301 -7.43 0.28 4.17
CA THR A 301 -8.85 0.00 3.85
C THR A 301 -9.66 1.28 3.81
N ILE A 302 -9.51 2.10 4.85
CA ILE A 302 -10.31 3.29 5.07
C ILE A 302 -9.38 4.46 5.36
N THR A 303 -9.61 5.58 4.70
CA THR A 303 -8.92 6.84 4.96
C THR A 303 -9.95 7.92 5.24
N THR A 304 -9.79 8.65 6.33
CA THR A 304 -10.56 9.89 6.53
C THR A 304 -10.05 10.99 5.60
N GLY A 305 -10.88 12.01 5.38
CA GLY A 305 -10.39 13.28 4.83
C GLY A 305 -9.36 13.93 5.76
N ILE A 306 -8.64 14.93 5.23
CA ILE A 306 -7.68 15.72 5.99
C ILE A 306 -8.46 16.71 6.86
N LEU A 307 -8.26 16.62 8.17
CA LEU A 307 -8.88 17.50 9.15
C LEU A 307 -7.80 18.34 9.85
N PRO A 308 -8.02 19.63 10.10
CA PRO A 308 -7.10 20.43 10.89
C PRO A 308 -7.25 20.08 12.38
N ARG A 309 -6.18 19.63 13.02
CA ARG A 309 -6.07 19.42 14.46
C ARG A 309 -5.29 20.57 15.10
N LEU A 310 -5.61 20.88 16.35
CA LEU A 310 -4.87 21.86 17.13
C LEU A 310 -3.53 21.27 17.61
N ALA A 311 -2.42 21.95 17.32
CA ALA A 311 -1.09 21.57 17.81
C ALA A 311 -0.67 22.42 19.02
N VAL A 312 -0.80 23.74 18.89
CA VAL A 312 -0.61 24.69 19.99
C VAL A 312 -1.87 25.52 20.16
N VAL A 313 -2.48 25.41 21.33
CA VAL A 313 -3.71 26.12 21.66
C VAL A 313 -3.41 27.29 22.58
N LYS A 314 -3.95 28.45 22.23
CA LYS A 314 -4.08 29.59 23.14
C LYS A 314 -5.55 29.85 23.41
N TYR A 315 -5.84 30.22 24.65
CA TYR A 315 -7.20 30.45 25.10
C TYR A 315 -7.39 31.89 25.51
N ASN A 316 -8.51 32.50 25.13
CA ASN A 316 -8.93 33.80 25.62
C ASN A 316 -9.87 33.60 26.81
N CYS A 317 -9.54 34.20 27.95
CA CYS A 317 -10.43 34.20 29.11
C CYS A 317 -11.57 35.22 28.89
N LYS A 318 -12.84 34.79 28.93
CA LYS A 318 -13.99 35.71 28.72
C LYS A 318 -14.07 36.87 29.70
N TYR A 319 -13.60 36.68 30.94
CA TYR A 319 -13.74 37.70 31.99
C TYR A 319 -12.70 38.82 31.93
N CYS A 320 -11.47 38.51 31.51
CA CYS A 320 -10.36 39.47 31.50
C CYS A 320 -9.75 39.70 30.12
N SER A 321 -10.22 38.99 29.08
CA SER A 321 -9.68 38.99 27.71
C SER A 321 -8.17 38.69 27.63
N PHE A 322 -7.60 38.11 28.69
CA PHE A 322 -6.20 37.73 28.73
C PHE A 322 -6.00 36.42 27.96
N VAL A 323 -4.95 36.39 27.13
CA VAL A 323 -4.52 35.20 26.39
C VAL A 323 -3.75 34.28 27.33
N VAL A 324 -4.29 33.10 27.58
CA VAL A 324 -3.72 32.06 28.43
C VAL A 324 -2.99 31.03 27.56
N GLY A 325 -1.77 30.68 27.98
CA GLY A 325 -0.98 29.66 27.31
C GLY A 325 -0.24 30.19 26.09
N PRO A 326 0.80 29.46 25.67
CA PRO A 326 0.60 28.35 24.73
C PRO A 326 0.52 26.99 25.43
N PHE A 327 -0.51 26.21 25.11
CA PHE A 327 -0.63 24.80 25.52
C PHE A 327 -0.37 23.89 24.34
N VAL A 328 0.55 22.93 24.49
CA VAL A 328 0.76 21.88 23.48
C VAL A 328 -0.33 20.83 23.67
N GLN A 329 -1.10 20.59 22.61
CA GLN A 329 -2.21 19.65 22.64
C GLN A 329 -1.69 18.22 22.46
N ARG A 330 -1.77 17.41 23.51
CA ARG A 330 -1.47 15.97 23.43
C ARG A 330 -2.53 15.25 22.60
N THR A 331 -2.17 14.10 22.04
CA THR A 331 -3.09 13.27 21.22
C THR A 331 -4.21 12.66 22.05
N ASP A 332 -3.98 12.47 23.34
CA ASP A 332 -4.82 11.62 24.15
C ASP A 332 -5.81 12.40 25.03
N GLU A 333 -5.55 13.68 25.30
CA GLU A 333 -6.38 14.49 26.20
C GLU A 333 -6.44 15.97 25.78
N GLU A 334 -7.65 16.54 25.76
CA GLU A 334 -7.88 17.98 25.56
C GLU A 334 -7.29 18.79 26.71
N VAL A 335 -6.22 19.55 26.44
CA VAL A 335 -5.55 20.36 27.47
C VAL A 335 -6.31 21.67 27.65
N LYS A 336 -7.26 21.67 28.57
CA LYS A 336 -8.01 22.89 28.96
C LYS A 336 -7.35 23.56 30.19
N PRO A 337 -7.05 24.86 30.15
CA PRO A 337 -6.57 25.56 31.32
C PRO A 337 -7.62 25.53 32.42
N LYS A 338 -7.25 25.10 33.62
CA LYS A 338 -8.17 25.09 34.77
C LYS A 338 -8.36 26.47 35.39
N ARG A 339 -7.35 27.34 35.34
CA ARG A 339 -7.37 28.67 35.96
C ARG A 339 -6.69 29.70 35.06
N CYS A 340 -7.26 30.91 35.00
CA CYS A 340 -6.62 32.03 34.32
C CYS A 340 -5.53 32.64 35.23
N PRO A 341 -4.29 32.88 34.75
CA PRO A 341 -3.23 33.50 35.55
C PRO A 341 -3.53 34.96 35.95
N SER A 342 -4.34 35.69 35.17
CA SER A 342 -4.63 37.11 35.44
C SER A 342 -5.77 37.30 36.44
N CYS A 343 -6.90 36.58 36.29
CA CYS A 343 -8.08 36.77 37.13
C CYS A 343 -8.35 35.62 38.12
N GLN A 344 -7.51 34.57 38.13
CA GLN A 344 -7.62 33.36 38.94
C GLN A 344 -8.97 32.62 38.86
N THR A 345 -9.84 33.03 37.93
CA THR A 345 -11.17 32.46 37.75
C THR A 345 -11.08 31.18 36.93
N THR A 346 -11.85 30.18 37.32
CA THR A 346 -12.21 28.99 36.53
C THR A 346 -13.32 29.36 35.53
N GLY A 347 -13.08 30.39 34.72
CA GLY A 347 -14.07 30.89 33.76
C GLY A 347 -14.11 30.03 32.49
N PRO A 348 -15.13 30.20 31.63
CA PRO A 348 -15.13 29.60 30.30
C PRO A 348 -14.00 30.24 29.47
N PHE A 349 -13.20 29.38 28.84
CA PHE A 349 -12.12 29.75 27.95
C PHE A 349 -12.56 29.53 26.51
N GLU A 350 -12.39 30.53 25.66
CA GLU A 350 -12.60 30.40 24.20
C GLU A 350 -11.26 30.22 23.50
N ILE A 351 -11.25 29.45 22.43
CA ILE A 351 -10.03 29.22 21.64
C ILE A 351 -9.74 30.49 20.83
N ASN A 352 -8.50 30.98 20.91
CA ASN A 352 -8.07 32.11 20.09
C ASN A 352 -7.64 31.62 18.70
N THR A 353 -8.52 31.74 17.71
CA THR A 353 -8.27 31.28 16.34
C THR A 353 -7.09 31.98 15.64
N GLU A 354 -6.68 33.17 16.08
CA GLU A 354 -5.62 33.95 15.43
C GLU A 354 -4.20 33.49 15.83
N GLU A 355 -4.03 33.08 17.08
CA GLU A 355 -2.71 32.71 17.64
C GLU A 355 -2.54 31.20 17.86
N THR A 356 -3.57 30.39 17.54
CA THR A 356 -3.49 28.93 17.58
C THR A 356 -2.83 28.37 16.33
N VAL A 357 -1.92 27.42 16.53
CA VAL A 357 -1.27 26.70 15.43
C VAL A 357 -2.03 25.41 15.16
N TYR A 358 -2.48 25.25 13.92
CA TYR A 358 -3.13 24.04 13.42
C TYR A 358 -2.11 23.14 12.72
N GLN A 359 -2.35 21.83 12.77
CA GLN A 359 -1.60 20.80 12.07
C GLN A 359 -2.59 19.88 11.35
N ASN A 360 -2.23 19.40 10.17
CA ASN A 360 -3.05 18.43 9.44
C ASN A 360 -3.09 17.10 10.21
N TYR A 361 -4.28 16.51 10.26
CA TYR A 361 -4.57 15.24 10.88
C TYR A 361 -5.36 14.38 9.91
N GLN A 362 -4.94 13.12 9.79
CA GLN A 362 -5.66 12.13 9.01
C GLN A 362 -5.60 10.80 9.76
N ARG A 363 -6.72 10.07 9.77
CA ARG A 363 -6.77 8.73 10.32
C ARG A 363 -6.98 7.72 9.21
N ILE A 364 -6.20 6.66 9.23
CA ILE A 364 -6.31 5.55 8.30
C ILE A 364 -6.50 4.24 9.08
N THR A 365 -7.15 3.27 8.47
CA THR A 365 -7.28 1.92 9.03
C THR A 365 -6.52 0.97 8.12
N ILE A 366 -5.48 0.33 8.64
CA ILE A 366 -4.69 -0.69 7.94
C ILE A 366 -5.21 -2.08 8.31
N GLN A 367 -5.18 -2.99 7.33
CA GLN A 367 -5.58 -4.38 7.48
C GLN A 367 -4.45 -5.30 7.00
N GLU A 368 -4.34 -6.49 7.57
CA GLU A 368 -3.40 -7.52 7.10
C GLU A 368 -3.61 -7.85 5.62
N SER A 369 -2.50 -8.04 4.89
CA SER A 369 -2.52 -8.48 3.51
C SER A 369 -3.13 -9.89 3.41
N PRO A 370 -4.12 -10.15 2.54
CA PRO A 370 -4.77 -11.46 2.44
C PRO A 370 -3.82 -12.63 2.15
N SER A 371 -2.67 -12.36 1.53
CA SER A 371 -1.63 -13.35 1.23
C SER A 371 -0.90 -13.86 2.48
N ASP A 372 -0.74 -13.02 3.50
CA ASP A 372 0.03 -13.33 4.71
C ASP A 372 -0.85 -13.97 5.80
N VAL A 373 -2.17 -14.03 5.58
CA VAL A 373 -3.13 -14.53 6.56
C VAL A 373 -3.27 -16.05 6.42
N ASP A 374 -3.09 -16.77 7.54
CA ASP A 374 -3.38 -18.20 7.62
C ASP A 374 -4.77 -18.53 7.06
N ALA A 375 -4.84 -19.57 6.21
CA ALA A 375 -6.09 -20.02 5.63
C ALA A 375 -7.17 -20.27 6.69
N GLY A 376 -8.33 -19.62 6.53
CA GLY A 376 -9.49 -19.79 7.41
C GLY A 376 -9.56 -18.84 8.62
N ARG A 377 -8.60 -17.93 8.81
CA ARG A 377 -8.67 -16.90 9.87
C ARG A 377 -9.09 -15.54 9.33
N LEU A 378 -9.82 -14.78 10.15
CA LEU A 378 -10.22 -13.41 9.82
C LEU A 378 -9.03 -12.45 9.92
N PRO A 379 -8.79 -11.59 8.91
CA PRO A 379 -7.74 -10.57 8.96
C PRO A 379 -8.02 -9.54 10.05
N ARG A 380 -6.98 -9.11 10.75
CA ARG A 380 -7.08 -8.05 11.78
C ARG A 380 -6.79 -6.68 11.16
N SER A 381 -7.40 -5.65 11.76
CA SER A 381 -7.19 -4.26 11.39
C SER A 381 -6.78 -3.41 12.59
N LYS A 382 -6.03 -2.34 12.31
CA LYS A 382 -5.57 -1.35 13.28
C LYS A 382 -5.70 0.06 12.71
N ASP A 383 -5.98 1.02 13.59
CA ASP A 383 -6.02 2.44 13.25
C ASP A 383 -4.62 3.05 13.35
N VAL A 384 -4.24 3.79 12.32
CA VAL A 384 -3.00 4.55 12.24
C VAL A 384 -3.35 6.02 12.08
N VAL A 385 -2.64 6.89 12.81
CA VAL A 385 -2.80 8.33 12.75
C VAL A 385 -1.62 8.95 12.01
N LEU A 386 -1.93 9.78 11.02
CA LEU A 386 -0.97 10.55 10.23
C LEU A 386 -1.06 12.01 10.64
N THR A 387 0.09 12.66 10.74
CA THR A 387 0.19 14.08 11.11
C THR A 387 1.03 14.86 10.11
N GLY A 388 0.64 16.11 9.85
CA GLY A 388 1.44 17.07 9.09
C GLY A 388 1.59 16.73 7.61
N ASP A 389 2.82 16.39 7.22
CA ASP A 389 3.26 16.08 5.85
C ASP A 389 2.91 14.66 5.40
N LEU A 390 2.66 13.74 6.33
CA LEU A 390 2.25 12.36 6.01
C LEU A 390 0.80 12.27 5.52
N CYS A 391 0.00 13.32 5.68
CA CYS A 391 -1.37 13.35 5.19
C CYS A 391 -1.42 13.28 3.66
N ASP A 392 -2.41 12.56 3.12
CA ASP A 392 -2.63 12.31 1.68
C ASP A 392 -1.53 11.51 0.97
N THR A 393 -0.64 10.87 1.73
CA THR A 393 0.39 9.99 1.15
C THR A 393 -0.23 8.70 0.63
N CYS A 394 -1.07 8.04 1.43
CA CYS A 394 -1.66 6.74 1.11
C CYS A 394 -3.12 6.84 0.64
N LYS A 395 -3.52 5.95 -0.27
CA LYS A 395 -4.90 5.80 -0.73
C LYS A 395 -5.49 4.47 -0.27
N PRO A 396 -6.83 4.36 -0.15
CA PRO A 396 -7.48 3.07 0.04
C PRO A 396 -7.07 2.08 -1.05
N GLY A 397 -6.69 0.87 -0.66
CA GLY A 397 -6.20 -0.20 -1.52
C GLY A 397 -4.67 -0.28 -1.63
N ASP A 398 -3.94 0.76 -1.24
CA ASP A 398 -2.47 0.74 -1.28
C ASP A 398 -1.92 -0.19 -0.19
N GLU A 399 -0.91 -0.98 -0.54
CA GLU A 399 -0.12 -1.74 0.43
C GLU A 399 1.01 -0.87 0.98
N VAL A 400 0.97 -0.63 2.29
CA VAL A 400 1.87 0.30 2.97
C VAL A 400 2.68 -0.39 4.04
N ILE A 401 3.93 0.05 4.16
CA ILE A 401 4.82 -0.20 5.28
C ILE A 401 4.73 1.03 6.19
N VAL A 402 4.28 0.82 7.42
CA VAL A 402 4.13 1.86 8.43
C VAL A 402 5.21 1.67 9.48
N HIS A 403 6.05 2.69 9.63
CA HIS A 403 6.91 2.84 10.78
C HIS A 403 6.20 3.77 11.77
N GLY A 404 5.94 3.30 12.98
CA GLY A 404 5.16 4.07 13.92
C GLY A 404 5.33 3.64 15.36
N VAL A 405 4.93 4.52 16.27
CA VAL A 405 4.91 4.23 17.70
C VAL A 405 3.55 3.66 18.05
N TYR A 406 3.54 2.49 18.69
CA TYR A 406 2.30 1.87 19.13
C TYR A 406 1.87 2.46 20.47
N THR A 407 0.75 3.18 20.49
CA THR A 407 0.24 3.86 21.67
C THR A 407 -1.15 3.37 22.04
N ASN A 408 -1.54 3.65 23.28
CA ASN A 408 -2.87 3.32 23.78
C ASN A 408 -3.64 4.56 24.22
N ASN A 409 -4.97 4.46 24.17
CA ASN A 409 -5.88 5.54 24.47
C ASN A 409 -6.94 5.02 25.43
N TYR A 410 -7.28 5.80 26.44
CA TYR A 410 -8.41 5.47 27.28
C TYR A 410 -9.70 5.94 26.62
N ASP A 411 -10.59 5.01 26.29
CA ASP A 411 -11.92 5.31 25.77
C ASP A 411 -12.98 4.85 26.79
N GLY A 412 -13.70 5.81 27.36
CA GLY A 412 -14.76 5.53 28.33
C GLY A 412 -15.94 4.75 27.74
N SER A 413 -16.16 4.82 26.42
CA SER A 413 -17.27 4.14 25.76
C SER A 413 -17.06 2.62 25.66
N MET A 414 -15.81 2.19 25.46
CA MET A 414 -15.47 0.76 25.43
C MET A 414 -15.50 0.13 26.82
N ASN A 415 -15.05 0.86 27.84
CA ASN A 415 -15.10 0.39 29.23
C ASN A 415 -16.56 0.08 29.64
N ALA A 416 -17.51 0.94 29.24
CA ALA A 416 -18.93 0.71 29.48
C ALA A 416 -19.50 -0.53 28.77
N LYS A 417 -18.97 -0.91 27.60
CA LYS A 417 -19.43 -2.08 26.83
C LYS A 417 -18.82 -3.39 27.29
N HIS A 418 -17.53 -3.37 27.64
CA HIS A 418 -16.78 -4.58 27.97
C HIS A 418 -16.80 -4.92 29.46
N GLY A 419 -17.19 -4.00 30.35
CA GLY A 419 -17.21 -4.23 31.79
C GLY A 419 -15.82 -4.35 32.44
N PHE A 420 -14.77 -4.20 31.64
CA PHE A 420 -13.36 -4.20 32.03
C PHE A 420 -12.67 -2.99 31.39
N PRO A 421 -11.61 -2.44 32.03
CA PRO A 421 -10.86 -1.30 31.49
C PRO A 421 -10.05 -1.71 30.26
N VAL A 422 -10.70 -1.68 29.09
CA VAL A 422 -10.08 -1.95 27.79
C VAL A 422 -9.61 -0.63 27.18
N PHE A 423 -8.36 -0.61 26.70
CA PHE A 423 -7.77 0.54 26.04
C PHE A 423 -7.90 0.46 24.51
N ASN A 424 -8.28 1.59 23.92
CA ASN A 424 -7.78 2.09 22.64
C ASN A 424 -6.41 1.60 22.22
N THR A 425 -6.18 0.96 21.06
CA THR A 425 -4.80 0.85 20.54
C THR A 425 -4.69 1.54 19.20
N LEU A 426 -3.72 2.42 19.03
CA LEU A 426 -3.46 3.12 17.78
C LEU A 426 -1.96 3.17 17.47
N ILE A 427 -1.63 3.33 16.20
CA ILE A 427 -0.25 3.53 15.76
C ILE A 427 -0.10 4.99 15.35
N LEU A 428 0.82 5.71 15.98
CA LEU A 428 1.24 7.03 15.53
C LEU A 428 2.30 6.84 14.44
N ALA A 429 1.95 7.11 13.18
CA ALA A 429 2.91 6.96 12.09
C ALA A 429 4.03 7.98 12.23
N ASN A 430 5.26 7.49 12.33
CA ASN A 430 6.43 8.32 12.09
C ASN A 430 6.74 8.38 10.60
N ASN A 431 6.60 7.28 9.86
CA ASN A 431 6.86 7.26 8.43
C ASN A 431 5.98 6.22 7.73
N ILE A 432 5.61 6.50 6.49
CA ILE A 432 4.83 5.61 5.65
C ILE A 432 5.52 5.50 4.30
N VAL A 433 5.75 4.25 3.91
CA VAL A 433 6.33 3.92 2.62
C VAL A 433 5.39 2.96 1.91
N LYS A 434 4.98 3.28 0.68
CA LYS A 434 4.18 2.35 -0.12
C LYS A 434 5.09 1.28 -0.69
N LYS A 435 4.69 0.00 -0.67
CA LYS A 435 5.48 -1.05 -1.32
C LYS A 435 5.70 -0.75 -2.81
N ASP A 436 4.66 -0.25 -3.49
CA ASP A 436 4.73 0.21 -4.89
C ASP A 436 5.78 1.32 -5.12
N GLU A 437 6.01 2.19 -4.13
CA GLU A 437 7.01 3.26 -4.21
C GLU A 437 8.41 2.78 -3.80
N VAL A 438 8.58 1.84 -2.85
CA VAL A 438 9.90 1.22 -2.57
C VAL A 438 10.44 0.53 -3.81
N GLU A 439 9.56 -0.14 -4.55
CA GLU A 439 9.94 -0.83 -5.78
C GLU A 439 10.26 0.13 -6.94
N GLY A 440 9.82 1.38 -6.84
CA GLY A 440 9.88 2.38 -7.89
C GLY A 440 10.79 3.58 -7.66
N ASP A 441 11.07 3.92 -6.41
CA ASP A 441 11.72 5.17 -6.00
C ASP A 441 13.12 4.89 -5.48
N GLY A 442 13.98 4.61 -6.45
CA GLY A 442 15.41 4.43 -6.24
C GLY A 442 16.08 3.99 -7.53
N LEU A 443 15.71 4.57 -8.68
CA LEU A 443 16.62 4.50 -9.82
C LEU A 443 17.88 5.24 -9.40
N THR A 444 18.86 4.47 -8.94
CA THR A 444 20.18 5.01 -8.68
C THR A 444 20.76 5.50 -10.00
N ASP A 445 21.66 6.48 -9.92
CA ASP A 445 22.41 6.91 -11.11
C ASP A 445 23.19 5.75 -11.74
N GLU A 446 23.47 4.69 -10.98
CA GLU A 446 24.07 3.45 -11.44
C GLU A 446 23.11 2.59 -12.27
N ASP A 447 21.90 2.34 -11.75
CA ASP A 447 20.83 1.64 -12.47
C ASP A 447 20.54 2.33 -13.81
N ILE A 448 20.49 3.67 -13.82
CA ILE A 448 20.26 4.45 -15.04
C ILE A 448 21.41 4.25 -16.04
N LYS A 449 22.66 4.19 -15.56
CA LYS A 449 23.82 3.92 -16.43
C LYS A 449 23.72 2.51 -17.03
N GLU A 450 23.36 1.51 -16.24
CA GLU A 450 23.19 0.12 -16.70
C GLU A 450 22.08 0.01 -17.75
N ILE A 451 20.92 0.61 -17.49
CA ILE A 451 19.79 0.70 -18.42
C ILE A 451 20.22 1.36 -19.75
N LYS A 452 21.00 2.44 -19.68
CA LYS A 452 21.54 3.12 -20.87
C LYS A 452 22.60 2.32 -21.59
N GLN A 453 23.34 1.44 -20.93
CA GLN A 453 24.27 0.52 -21.59
C GLN A 453 23.50 -0.57 -22.33
N LEU A 454 22.52 -1.21 -21.67
CA LEU A 454 21.68 -2.25 -22.26
C LEU A 454 20.88 -1.77 -23.48
N SER A 455 20.34 -0.55 -23.43
CA SER A 455 19.55 0.01 -24.54
C SER A 455 20.34 0.23 -25.83
N LYS A 456 21.68 0.30 -25.76
CA LYS A 456 22.52 0.45 -26.96
C LYS A 456 22.63 -0.84 -27.77
N ASP A 457 22.27 -1.97 -27.18
CA ASP A 457 22.35 -3.25 -27.88
C ASP A 457 21.30 -3.35 -28.99
N PRO A 458 21.71 -3.70 -30.22
CA PRO A 458 20.80 -3.72 -31.37
C PRO A 458 19.72 -4.81 -31.26
N ARG A 459 19.90 -5.81 -30.38
CA ARG A 459 18.96 -6.91 -30.14
C ARG A 459 18.18 -6.80 -28.82
N ILE A 460 18.12 -5.60 -28.22
CA ILE A 460 17.45 -5.40 -26.93
C ILE A 460 15.97 -5.80 -26.94
N ALA A 461 15.25 -5.57 -28.05
CA ALA A 461 13.84 -5.95 -28.16
C ALA A 461 13.64 -7.47 -28.05
N GLU A 462 14.46 -8.27 -28.74
CA GLU A 462 14.40 -9.73 -28.67
C GLU A 462 14.80 -10.26 -27.29
N ARG A 463 15.80 -9.64 -26.64
CA ARG A 463 16.17 -9.97 -25.26
C ARG A 463 15.01 -9.71 -24.28
N ILE A 464 14.35 -8.56 -24.41
CA ILE A 464 13.20 -8.21 -23.55
C ILE A 464 12.03 -9.17 -23.78
N PHE A 465 11.78 -9.58 -25.04
CA PHE A 465 10.74 -10.57 -25.32
C PHE A 465 11.06 -11.95 -24.75
N ALA A 466 12.33 -12.35 -24.74
CA ALA A 466 12.78 -13.60 -24.14
C ALA A 466 12.73 -13.55 -22.61
N SER A 467 13.05 -12.40 -22.00
CA SER A 467 13.01 -12.23 -20.54
C SER A 467 11.60 -12.19 -19.97
N ILE A 468 10.58 -11.95 -20.79
CA ILE A 468 9.17 -11.98 -20.40
C ILE A 468 8.70 -13.44 -20.27
N ALA A 469 8.28 -13.78 -19.07
CA ALA A 469 7.75 -15.07 -18.63
C ALA A 469 8.74 -16.20 -18.96
N PRO A 470 9.91 -16.24 -18.29
CA PRO A 470 10.92 -17.26 -18.56
C PRO A 470 10.41 -18.66 -18.21
N SER A 471 9.46 -18.79 -17.28
CA SER A 471 8.84 -20.06 -16.87
C SER A 471 7.89 -20.68 -17.90
N ILE A 472 7.56 -19.97 -18.99
CA ILE A 472 6.66 -20.47 -20.02
C ILE A 472 7.45 -20.62 -21.32
N TYR A 473 7.45 -21.84 -21.84
CA TYR A 473 8.11 -22.18 -23.09
C TYR A 473 7.29 -21.75 -24.31
N GLY A 474 7.93 -21.07 -25.26
CA GLY A 474 7.31 -20.66 -26.52
C GLY A 474 6.39 -19.44 -26.39
N HIS A 475 5.33 -19.41 -27.19
CA HIS A 475 4.36 -18.31 -27.27
C HIS A 475 4.98 -16.91 -27.48
N ASP A 476 5.96 -16.80 -28.38
CA ASP A 476 6.69 -15.56 -28.64
C ASP A 476 5.78 -14.40 -29.04
N ASP A 477 4.68 -14.68 -29.76
CA ASP A 477 3.70 -13.66 -30.16
C ASP A 477 2.95 -13.07 -28.95
N ILE A 478 2.63 -13.88 -27.94
CA ILE A 478 1.99 -13.44 -26.69
C ILE A 478 2.99 -12.64 -25.86
N LYS A 479 4.23 -13.14 -25.73
CA LYS A 479 5.30 -12.44 -25.01
C LYS A 479 5.56 -11.06 -25.61
N LYS A 480 5.61 -10.95 -26.94
CA LYS A 480 5.70 -9.66 -27.65
C LYS A 480 4.51 -8.75 -27.37
N ALA A 481 3.28 -9.28 -27.39
CA ALA A 481 2.08 -8.50 -27.12
C ALA A 481 2.06 -7.94 -25.69
N ILE A 482 2.38 -8.76 -24.70
CA ILE A 482 2.46 -8.35 -23.28
C ILE A 482 3.58 -7.32 -23.10
N ALA A 483 4.75 -7.53 -23.71
CA ALA A 483 5.84 -6.57 -23.69
C ALA A 483 5.38 -5.19 -24.18
N LEU A 484 4.81 -5.12 -25.38
CA LEU A 484 4.34 -3.85 -25.96
C LEU A 484 3.26 -3.19 -25.09
N SER A 485 2.39 -3.98 -24.46
CA SER A 485 1.38 -3.47 -23.52
C SER A 485 2.01 -2.85 -22.28
N LEU A 486 3.01 -3.50 -21.67
CA LEU A 486 3.72 -3.01 -20.48
C LEU A 486 4.46 -1.68 -20.72
N PHE A 487 5.09 -1.50 -21.90
CA PHE A 487 5.79 -0.25 -22.23
C PHE A 487 4.87 0.90 -22.62
N ARG A 488 3.65 0.60 -23.11
CA ARG A 488 2.59 1.56 -23.45
C ARG A 488 2.94 2.53 -24.59
N GLY A 489 1.95 3.00 -25.36
CA GLY A 489 2.13 4.09 -26.32
C GLY A 489 2.18 5.47 -25.64
N ASN A 490 2.17 6.54 -26.44
CA ASN A 490 2.05 7.91 -25.93
C ASN A 490 0.61 8.42 -25.98
N GLU A 491 0.19 9.08 -24.91
CA GLU A 491 -1.06 9.82 -24.90
C GLU A 491 -0.91 11.14 -25.69
N LYS A 492 -1.91 11.51 -26.48
CA LYS A 492 -1.88 12.74 -27.29
C LYS A 492 -3.11 13.58 -27.03
N ASN A 493 -2.92 14.87 -26.77
CA ASN A 493 -3.99 15.86 -26.64
C ASN A 493 -3.86 16.92 -27.74
N PRO A 494 -4.31 16.65 -28.98
CA PRO A 494 -4.36 17.67 -30.03
C PRO A 494 -5.29 18.83 -29.62
N GLY A 495 -4.70 19.96 -29.23
CA GLY A 495 -5.41 21.22 -28.99
C GLY A 495 -6.45 21.18 -27.87
N GLU A 496 -6.21 20.38 -26.82
CA GLU A 496 -7.05 20.22 -25.60
C GLU A 496 -8.52 19.76 -25.80
N LYS A 497 -8.99 19.55 -27.03
CA LYS A 497 -10.40 19.20 -27.30
C LYS A 497 -10.69 17.70 -27.28
N HIS A 498 -9.77 16.89 -27.78
CA HIS A 498 -9.93 15.44 -27.85
C HIS A 498 -8.66 14.77 -27.39
N ARG A 499 -8.79 13.88 -26.41
CA ARG A 499 -7.69 13.06 -25.91
C ARG A 499 -7.65 11.76 -26.68
N ILE A 500 -6.52 11.49 -27.31
CA ILE A 500 -6.23 10.21 -27.93
C ILE A 500 -5.47 9.37 -26.92
N ARG A 501 -6.04 8.20 -26.64
CA ARG A 501 -5.50 7.18 -25.76
C ARG A 501 -4.14 6.67 -26.24
N GLY A 502 -3.23 6.42 -25.30
CA GLY A 502 -1.92 5.77 -25.53
C GLY A 502 -1.82 4.31 -25.08
N ASP A 503 -2.81 3.80 -24.35
CA ASP A 503 -2.82 2.43 -23.81
C ASP A 503 -3.06 1.36 -24.88
N ILE A 504 -2.33 0.26 -24.80
CA ILE A 504 -2.49 -0.91 -25.67
C ILE A 504 -3.22 -2.01 -24.89
N ASN A 505 -4.38 -2.42 -25.41
CA ASN A 505 -5.18 -3.50 -24.84
C ASN A 505 -4.88 -4.84 -25.49
N VAL A 506 -4.78 -5.89 -24.68
CA VAL A 506 -4.48 -7.25 -25.14
C VAL A 506 -5.57 -8.22 -24.66
N LEU A 507 -6.07 -9.05 -25.58
CA LEU A 507 -6.97 -10.16 -25.26
C LEU A 507 -6.28 -11.49 -25.59
N LEU A 508 -6.17 -12.36 -24.59
CA LEU A 508 -5.66 -13.72 -24.70
C LEU A 508 -6.86 -14.69 -24.74
N CYS A 509 -7.12 -15.28 -25.90
CA CYS A 509 -8.14 -16.31 -26.07
C CYS A 509 -7.47 -17.66 -26.34
N GLY A 510 -8.04 -18.77 -25.88
CA GLY A 510 -7.47 -20.09 -26.17
C GLY A 510 -7.99 -21.22 -25.29
N ASP A 511 -7.47 -22.41 -25.48
CA ASP A 511 -7.93 -23.59 -24.73
C ASP A 511 -7.55 -23.51 -23.23
N PRO A 512 -8.32 -24.13 -22.32
CA PRO A 512 -7.93 -24.26 -20.92
C PRO A 512 -6.62 -25.07 -20.81
N GLY A 513 -5.77 -24.72 -19.84
CA GLY A 513 -4.47 -25.37 -19.64
C GLY A 513 -3.31 -24.75 -20.43
N THR A 514 -3.52 -23.68 -21.18
CA THR A 514 -2.49 -22.99 -21.99
C THR A 514 -1.70 -21.90 -21.25
N ALA A 515 -1.52 -22.04 -19.93
CA ALA A 515 -0.76 -21.11 -19.06
C ALA A 515 -1.19 -19.62 -19.06
N LYS A 516 -2.36 -19.26 -19.61
CA LYS A 516 -2.83 -17.85 -19.68
C LYS A 516 -2.88 -17.14 -18.33
N SER A 517 -3.42 -17.78 -17.30
CA SER A 517 -3.48 -17.19 -15.95
C SER A 517 -2.09 -16.97 -15.37
N GLN A 518 -1.09 -17.78 -15.75
CA GLN A 518 0.30 -17.55 -15.35
C GLN A 518 0.90 -16.32 -16.04
N PHE A 519 0.59 -16.06 -17.32
CA PHE A 519 0.99 -14.82 -17.98
C PHE A 519 0.44 -13.57 -17.29
N LEU A 520 -0.82 -13.62 -16.84
CA LEU A 520 -1.41 -12.51 -16.08
C LEU A 520 -0.71 -12.32 -14.73
N ARG A 521 -0.51 -13.38 -13.95
CA ARG A 521 0.24 -13.30 -12.68
C ARG A 521 1.65 -12.76 -12.87
N TYR A 522 2.34 -13.20 -13.92
CA TYR A 522 3.66 -12.68 -14.24
C TYR A 522 3.64 -11.19 -14.59
N ALA A 523 2.66 -10.74 -15.38
CA ALA A 523 2.48 -9.33 -15.69
C ALA A 523 2.15 -8.49 -14.45
N GLN A 524 1.49 -9.08 -13.44
CA GLN A 524 1.22 -8.44 -12.15
C GLN A 524 2.51 -8.10 -11.40
N HIS A 525 3.50 -9.00 -11.40
CA HIS A 525 4.75 -8.81 -10.67
C HIS A 525 5.71 -7.82 -11.35
N ILE A 526 5.68 -7.69 -12.67
CA ILE A 526 6.58 -6.77 -13.39
C ILE A 526 6.01 -5.36 -13.51
N ALA A 527 4.69 -5.26 -13.66
CA ALA A 527 4.08 -3.95 -13.84
C ALA A 527 4.24 -3.14 -12.54
N PRO A 528 4.68 -1.87 -12.61
CA PRO A 528 4.90 -1.04 -11.41
C PRO A 528 3.60 -0.74 -10.64
N ARG A 529 2.45 -0.96 -11.29
CA ARG A 529 1.13 -0.83 -10.69
C ARG A 529 0.18 -1.72 -11.47
N ALA A 530 -0.28 -2.78 -10.84
CA ALA A 530 -1.22 -3.72 -11.44
C ALA A 530 -2.27 -4.19 -10.45
N VAL A 531 -3.50 -4.33 -10.93
CA VAL A 531 -4.60 -4.90 -10.17
C VAL A 531 -5.11 -6.12 -10.92
N LEU A 532 -5.12 -7.27 -10.23
CA LEU A 532 -5.66 -8.52 -10.76
C LEU A 532 -7.10 -8.70 -10.28
N THR A 533 -8.00 -8.95 -11.21
CA THR A 533 -9.41 -9.24 -10.94
C THR A 533 -9.86 -10.46 -11.74
N THR A 534 -10.85 -11.19 -11.22
CA THR A 534 -11.47 -12.33 -11.90
C THR A 534 -12.83 -11.92 -12.44
N GLY A 535 -13.23 -12.39 -13.62
CA GLY A 535 -14.47 -11.99 -14.27
C GLY A 535 -15.74 -12.28 -13.46
N GLN A 536 -15.73 -13.30 -12.59
CA GLN A 536 -16.82 -13.59 -11.66
C GLN A 536 -16.79 -12.73 -10.39
N GLY A 537 -15.60 -12.42 -9.86
CA GLY A 537 -15.43 -11.57 -8.67
C GLY A 537 -15.53 -10.07 -8.97
N ALA A 538 -15.35 -9.69 -10.23
CA ALA A 538 -15.33 -8.33 -10.73
C ALA A 538 -16.74 -7.84 -11.09
N SER A 539 -17.56 -7.59 -10.07
CA SER A 539 -18.82 -6.87 -10.28
C SER A 539 -18.58 -5.46 -10.83
N ALA A 540 -19.55 -4.86 -11.52
CA ALA A 540 -19.48 -3.48 -12.03
C ALA A 540 -19.10 -2.49 -10.93
N VAL A 541 -19.61 -2.75 -9.72
CA VAL A 541 -19.35 -2.00 -8.49
C VAL A 541 -17.87 -2.10 -8.10
N GLY A 542 -17.30 -3.31 -8.16
CA GLY A 542 -15.88 -3.56 -7.87
C GLY A 542 -14.91 -3.11 -8.97
N LEU A 543 -15.33 -3.05 -10.23
CA LEU A 543 -14.50 -2.56 -11.34
C LEU A 543 -14.46 -1.04 -11.45
N THR A 544 -15.58 -0.38 -11.18
CA THR A 544 -15.75 1.07 -11.39
C THR A 544 -15.43 1.88 -10.15
N ALA A 545 -16.45 2.33 -9.44
CA ALA A 545 -16.36 2.89 -8.11
C ALA A 545 -17.76 2.80 -7.50
N TYR A 546 -17.81 2.68 -6.19
CA TYR A 546 -19.06 2.59 -5.46
C TYR A 546 -19.10 3.55 -4.30
N VAL A 547 -20.32 3.85 -3.87
CA VAL A 547 -20.54 4.79 -2.78
C VAL A 547 -20.78 3.98 -1.52
N GLN A 548 -19.91 4.13 -0.54
CA GLN A 548 -20.03 3.54 0.79
C GLN A 548 -20.22 4.62 1.84
N ARG A 549 -20.94 4.31 2.91
CA ARG A 549 -21.02 5.21 4.06
C ARG A 549 -19.83 4.92 4.98
N HIS A 550 -18.99 5.92 5.21
CA HIS A 550 -17.83 5.77 6.08
C HIS A 550 -18.29 5.41 7.51
N PRO A 551 -17.73 4.35 8.15
CA PRO A 551 -18.20 3.91 9.47
C PRO A 551 -17.96 4.93 10.59
N VAL A 552 -16.88 5.71 10.49
CA VAL A 552 -16.50 6.74 11.47
C VAL A 552 -17.26 8.04 11.25
N THR A 553 -17.08 8.67 10.09
CA THR A 553 -17.61 10.03 9.84
C THR A 553 -19.10 9.98 9.49
N ARG A 554 -19.63 8.81 9.14
CA ARG A 554 -21.01 8.57 8.68
C ARG A 554 -21.38 9.34 7.41
N GLU A 555 -20.39 9.85 6.68
CA GLU A 555 -20.54 10.53 5.40
C GLU A 555 -20.50 9.54 4.23
N TRP A 556 -21.08 9.92 3.09
CA TRP A 556 -21.00 9.14 1.86
C TRP A 556 -19.63 9.36 1.20
N THR A 557 -18.82 8.32 1.13
CA THR A 557 -17.50 8.31 0.50
C THR A 557 -17.52 7.46 -0.76
N LEU A 558 -16.78 7.89 -1.78
CA LEU A 558 -16.55 7.12 -3.00
C LEU A 558 -15.36 6.20 -2.78
N GLU A 559 -15.55 4.90 -2.95
CA GLU A 559 -14.49 3.91 -3.00
C GLU A 559 -14.18 3.57 -4.46
N ALA A 560 -12.90 3.69 -4.81
CA ALA A 560 -12.39 3.41 -6.13
C ALA A 560 -12.42 1.90 -6.39
N GLY A 561 -12.99 1.49 -7.52
CA GLY A 561 -12.89 0.12 -8.01
C GLY A 561 -11.57 -0.14 -8.72
N ALA A 562 -11.36 -1.39 -9.11
CA ALA A 562 -10.10 -1.91 -9.63
C ALA A 562 -9.52 -1.10 -10.80
N MET A 563 -10.36 -0.61 -11.73
CA MET A 563 -9.87 0.17 -12.88
C MET A 563 -9.38 1.57 -12.50
N VAL A 564 -9.98 2.17 -11.46
CA VAL A 564 -9.57 3.48 -10.93
C VAL A 564 -8.30 3.32 -10.08
N LEU A 565 -8.22 2.23 -9.30
CA LEU A 565 -7.02 1.86 -8.57
C LEU A 565 -5.84 1.55 -9.51
N ALA A 566 -6.11 1.04 -10.72
CA ALA A 566 -5.10 0.79 -11.76
C ALA A 566 -4.83 2.01 -12.67
N ASP A 567 -5.17 3.25 -12.30
CA ASP A 567 -4.88 4.43 -13.13
C ASP A 567 -3.36 4.57 -13.42
N ARG A 568 -3.03 4.79 -14.70
CA ARG A 568 -1.68 4.73 -15.27
C ARG A 568 -0.96 3.38 -15.03
N GLY A 569 -1.67 2.32 -14.69
CA GLY A 569 -1.16 0.98 -14.49
C GLY A 569 -1.74 -0.01 -15.49
N VAL A 570 -1.70 -1.29 -15.09
CA VAL A 570 -2.26 -2.41 -15.84
C VAL A 570 -3.42 -3.00 -15.06
N CYS A 571 -4.58 -3.15 -15.71
CA CYS A 571 -5.71 -3.90 -15.17
C CYS A 571 -5.72 -5.30 -15.80
N LEU A 572 -5.57 -6.32 -14.96
CA LEU A 572 -5.52 -7.71 -15.37
C LEU A 572 -6.87 -8.35 -15.07
N ILE A 573 -7.52 -8.93 -16.09
CA ILE A 573 -8.83 -9.58 -15.94
C ILE A 573 -8.73 -11.03 -16.40
N ASP A 574 -8.86 -11.97 -15.47
CA ASP A 574 -8.98 -13.40 -15.81
C ASP A 574 -10.45 -13.78 -16.02
N GLU A 575 -10.71 -14.84 -16.79
CA GLU A 575 -12.06 -15.33 -17.09
C GLU A 575 -13.04 -14.25 -17.59
N PHE A 576 -12.57 -13.43 -18.52
CA PHE A 576 -13.34 -12.32 -19.09
C PHE A 576 -14.66 -12.76 -19.75
N ASP A 577 -14.76 -14.02 -20.21
CA ASP A 577 -15.99 -14.59 -20.77
C ASP A 577 -17.10 -14.79 -19.72
N LYS A 578 -16.76 -14.92 -18.44
CA LYS A 578 -17.72 -15.16 -17.34
C LYS A 578 -18.33 -13.91 -16.74
N MET A 579 -18.02 -12.74 -17.28
CA MET A 579 -18.54 -11.47 -16.80
C MET A 579 -20.03 -11.27 -17.13
N ASN A 580 -20.76 -10.66 -16.20
CA ASN A 580 -22.16 -10.29 -16.42
C ASN A 580 -22.29 -9.13 -17.42
N ASP A 581 -23.42 -9.04 -18.12
CA ASP A 581 -23.66 -8.02 -19.13
C ASP A 581 -23.67 -6.58 -18.57
N GLN A 582 -24.08 -6.38 -17.31
CA GLN A 582 -24.02 -5.06 -16.65
C GLN A 582 -22.58 -4.57 -16.51
N ASP A 583 -21.67 -5.47 -16.14
CA ASP A 583 -20.24 -5.18 -15.94
C ASP A 583 -19.57 -4.85 -17.28
N ARG A 584 -20.00 -5.53 -18.35
CA ARG A 584 -19.54 -5.26 -19.73
C ARG A 584 -19.85 -3.81 -20.17
N THR A 585 -21.02 -3.26 -19.81
CA THR A 585 -21.34 -1.86 -20.14
C THR A 585 -20.43 -0.84 -19.47
N SER A 586 -20.02 -1.11 -18.23
CA SER A 586 -19.14 -0.24 -17.47
C SER A 586 -17.72 -0.22 -18.05
N ILE A 587 -17.23 -1.39 -18.48
CA ILE A 587 -15.93 -1.50 -19.15
C ILE A 587 -15.92 -0.76 -20.49
N HIS A 588 -17.04 -0.74 -21.22
CA HIS A 588 -17.14 -0.02 -22.49
C HIS A 588 -16.88 1.48 -22.37
N GLU A 589 -17.38 2.11 -21.30
CA GLU A 589 -17.14 3.52 -20.98
C GLU A 589 -15.66 3.74 -20.66
N ALA A 590 -15.13 2.93 -19.74
CA ALA A 590 -13.76 3.05 -19.27
C ALA A 590 -12.72 2.82 -20.39
N MET A 591 -12.90 1.82 -21.27
CA MET A 591 -11.95 1.54 -22.36
C MET A 591 -11.96 2.60 -23.47
N GLU A 592 -13.12 3.23 -23.71
CA GLU A 592 -13.28 4.24 -24.77
C GLU A 592 -12.81 5.62 -24.32
N GLN A 593 -13.32 6.08 -23.17
CA GLN A 593 -13.12 7.45 -22.70
C GLN A 593 -11.97 7.56 -21.69
N GLN A 594 -11.54 6.43 -21.10
CA GLN A 594 -10.56 6.38 -20.01
C GLN A 594 -11.00 7.19 -18.78
N SER A 595 -12.32 7.32 -18.63
CA SER A 595 -12.99 7.99 -17.54
C SER A 595 -14.27 7.23 -17.23
N ILE A 596 -14.65 7.25 -15.95
CA ILE A 596 -15.87 6.64 -15.45
C ILE A 596 -16.69 7.76 -14.82
N SER A 597 -17.92 7.95 -15.29
CA SER A 597 -18.85 8.93 -14.74
C SER A 597 -19.77 8.28 -13.70
N ILE A 598 -19.82 8.87 -12.50
CA ILE A 598 -20.63 8.36 -11.39
C ILE A 598 -21.57 9.46 -10.93
N SER A 599 -22.87 9.14 -10.93
CA SER A 599 -23.95 10.00 -10.45
C SER A 599 -24.83 9.20 -9.48
N LYS A 600 -24.33 8.99 -8.26
CA LYS A 600 -25.01 8.19 -7.21
C LYS A 600 -24.94 8.92 -5.87
N ALA A 601 -25.98 8.79 -5.04
CA ALA A 601 -26.05 9.34 -3.67
C ALA A 601 -25.70 10.84 -3.56
N GLY A 602 -26.09 11.64 -4.56
CA GLY A 602 -25.85 13.09 -4.58
C GLY A 602 -24.44 13.50 -5.01
N ILE A 603 -23.56 12.54 -5.30
CA ILE A 603 -22.21 12.80 -5.81
C ILE A 603 -22.23 12.63 -7.33
N VAL A 604 -21.98 13.73 -8.04
CA VAL A 604 -21.77 13.74 -9.49
C VAL A 604 -20.29 14.00 -9.72
N SER A 605 -19.54 12.95 -10.06
CA SER A 605 -18.09 13.03 -10.27
C SER A 605 -17.68 12.19 -11.47
N SER A 606 -16.57 12.56 -12.11
CA SER A 606 -15.93 11.76 -13.13
C SER A 606 -14.54 11.37 -12.64
N LEU A 607 -14.30 10.07 -12.55
CA LEU A 607 -13.02 9.49 -12.15
C LEU A 607 -12.22 9.10 -13.39
N GLN A 608 -10.91 9.28 -13.35
CA GLN A 608 -10.01 8.85 -14.43
C GLN A 608 -9.66 7.38 -14.26
N ALA A 609 -9.67 6.62 -15.35
CA ALA A 609 -9.37 5.19 -15.39
C ALA A 609 -8.44 4.88 -16.58
N ARG A 610 -7.23 5.46 -16.58
CA ARG A 610 -6.26 5.32 -17.68
C ARG A 610 -5.42 4.08 -17.48
N CYS A 611 -6.01 2.92 -17.73
CA CYS A 611 -5.32 1.64 -17.59
C CYS A 611 -5.19 0.92 -18.93
N THR A 612 -4.13 0.13 -19.07
CA THR A 612 -4.03 -0.92 -20.09
C THR A 612 -4.79 -2.14 -19.58
N VAL A 613 -5.72 -2.67 -20.37
CA VAL A 613 -6.46 -3.88 -20.00
C VAL A 613 -5.79 -5.08 -20.68
N ILE A 614 -5.37 -6.06 -19.87
CA ILE A 614 -4.93 -7.38 -20.33
C ILE A 614 -5.96 -8.38 -19.84
N ALA A 615 -6.70 -8.98 -20.76
CA ALA A 615 -7.78 -9.91 -20.45
C ALA A 615 -7.44 -11.31 -20.94
N ALA A 616 -7.77 -12.34 -20.15
CA ALA A 616 -7.79 -13.72 -20.58
C ALA A 616 -9.24 -14.21 -20.70
N ALA A 617 -9.55 -14.90 -21.79
CA ALA A 617 -10.88 -15.45 -22.08
C ALA A 617 -10.77 -16.89 -22.57
N ASN A 618 -11.77 -17.69 -22.26
CA ASN A 618 -11.88 -19.06 -22.76
C ASN A 618 -12.94 -19.14 -23.88
N PRO A 619 -12.74 -20.00 -24.90
CA PRO A 619 -13.70 -20.22 -25.97
C PRO A 619 -14.93 -20.96 -25.44
N ILE A 620 -16.05 -20.75 -26.12
CA ILE A 620 -17.30 -21.45 -25.83
C ILE A 620 -17.10 -22.95 -26.02
N GLY A 621 -17.57 -23.75 -25.05
CA GLY A 621 -17.41 -25.21 -25.07
C GLY A 621 -16.01 -25.71 -24.70
N GLY A 622 -15.11 -24.82 -24.25
CA GLY A 622 -13.80 -25.19 -23.70
C GLY A 622 -12.75 -25.60 -24.73
N ARG A 623 -13.05 -25.59 -26.03
CA ARG A 623 -12.08 -25.80 -27.10
C ARG A 623 -12.31 -24.83 -28.25
N TYR A 624 -11.21 -24.34 -28.83
CA TYR A 624 -11.26 -23.38 -29.93
C TYR A 624 -11.50 -24.09 -31.29
N ASP A 625 -12.68 -23.88 -31.88
CA ASP A 625 -13.01 -24.42 -33.20
C ASP A 625 -12.48 -23.51 -34.32
N SER A 626 -11.48 -23.97 -35.07
CA SER A 626 -10.84 -23.18 -36.13
C SER A 626 -11.69 -23.05 -37.41
N SER A 627 -12.81 -23.75 -37.51
CA SER A 627 -13.72 -23.68 -38.65
C SER A 627 -14.68 -22.48 -38.59
N ARG A 628 -14.98 -22.02 -37.38
CA ARG A 628 -15.89 -20.90 -37.10
C ARG A 628 -15.15 -19.56 -37.10
N THR A 629 -15.90 -18.47 -37.09
CA THR A 629 -15.29 -17.14 -36.93
C THR A 629 -14.86 -16.93 -35.48
N PHE A 630 -13.90 -16.04 -35.26
CA PHE A 630 -13.48 -15.67 -33.90
C PHE A 630 -14.66 -15.12 -33.05
N ALA A 631 -15.58 -14.37 -33.66
CA ALA A 631 -16.74 -13.81 -32.97
C ALA A 631 -17.76 -14.88 -32.55
N ASP A 632 -17.88 -15.99 -33.29
CA ASP A 632 -18.77 -17.10 -32.91
C ASP A 632 -18.15 -18.00 -31.82
N ASN A 633 -16.82 -18.01 -31.72
CA ASN A 633 -16.09 -18.85 -30.77
C ASN A 633 -16.03 -18.25 -29.36
N VAL A 634 -16.24 -16.94 -29.25
CA VAL A 634 -16.12 -16.20 -28.00
C VAL A 634 -17.41 -15.41 -27.80
N ASP A 635 -18.02 -15.51 -26.62
CA ASP A 635 -19.27 -14.81 -26.29
C ASP A 635 -19.02 -13.32 -25.98
N LEU A 636 -18.47 -12.59 -26.96
CA LEU A 636 -18.15 -11.17 -26.85
C LEU A 636 -18.78 -10.40 -28.01
N THR A 637 -19.29 -9.22 -27.67
CA THR A 637 -19.89 -8.31 -28.66
C THR A 637 -18.80 -7.62 -29.48
N GLU A 638 -19.08 -7.34 -30.76
CA GLU A 638 -18.15 -6.64 -31.66
C GLU A 638 -17.63 -5.29 -31.11
N PRO A 639 -18.43 -4.47 -30.39
CA PRO A 639 -17.92 -3.24 -29.78
C PRO A 639 -16.80 -3.48 -28.76
N ILE A 640 -16.78 -4.62 -28.05
CA ILE A 640 -15.69 -4.97 -27.12
C ILE A 640 -14.45 -5.34 -27.92
N LEU A 641 -14.60 -6.25 -28.89
CA LEU A 641 -13.49 -6.76 -29.69
C LEU A 641 -12.76 -5.64 -30.45
N SER A 642 -13.50 -4.64 -30.95
CA SER A 642 -12.91 -3.47 -31.62
C SER A 642 -12.09 -2.54 -30.71
N ARG A 643 -12.16 -2.70 -29.37
CA ARG A 643 -11.38 -1.93 -28.38
C ARG A 643 -10.15 -2.66 -27.87
N PHE A 644 -9.99 -3.93 -28.24
CA PHE A 644 -8.75 -4.66 -28.05
C PHE A 644 -7.85 -4.40 -29.25
N ASP A 645 -6.62 -3.99 -28.97
CA ASP A 645 -5.64 -3.66 -29.99
C ASP A 645 -4.98 -4.93 -30.53
N ILE A 646 -4.67 -5.88 -29.63
CA ILE A 646 -4.03 -7.15 -29.96
C ILE A 646 -4.92 -8.31 -29.50
N LEU A 647 -5.21 -9.23 -30.41
CA LEU A 647 -5.94 -10.47 -30.17
C LEU A 647 -4.98 -11.66 -30.33
N CYS A 648 -4.66 -12.35 -29.25
CA CYS A 648 -3.82 -13.55 -29.31
C CYS A 648 -4.70 -14.79 -29.17
N VAL A 649 -4.60 -15.74 -30.11
CA VAL A 649 -5.36 -16.99 -30.06
C VAL A 649 -4.41 -18.15 -29.83
N VAL A 650 -4.44 -18.70 -28.63
CA VAL A 650 -3.68 -19.89 -28.25
C VAL A 650 -4.48 -21.13 -28.60
N ARG A 651 -3.84 -22.05 -29.32
CA ARG A 651 -4.43 -23.32 -29.72
C ARG A 651 -3.53 -24.42 -29.24
N ASP A 652 -4.09 -25.41 -28.57
CA ASP A 652 -3.37 -26.62 -28.22
C ASP A 652 -3.39 -27.58 -29.41
N ILE A 653 -2.33 -27.55 -30.23
CA ILE A 653 -2.16 -28.45 -31.36
C ILE A 653 -1.09 -29.48 -30.98
N HIS A 654 -1.48 -30.74 -30.90
CA HIS A 654 -0.56 -31.83 -30.59
C HIS A 654 0.58 -31.91 -31.61
N ASN A 655 1.82 -31.71 -31.15
CA ASN A 655 3.02 -31.84 -31.94
C ASN A 655 4.10 -32.55 -31.11
N PRO A 656 4.49 -33.79 -31.45
CA PRO A 656 5.36 -34.60 -30.59
C PRO A 656 6.73 -33.97 -30.34
N THR A 657 7.22 -33.16 -31.29
CA THR A 657 8.53 -32.51 -31.16
C THR A 657 8.52 -31.28 -30.25
N GLU A 658 7.40 -30.55 -30.21
CA GLU A 658 7.24 -29.40 -29.32
C GLU A 658 6.84 -29.86 -27.93
N ASP A 659 6.01 -30.91 -27.84
CA ASP A 659 5.59 -31.54 -26.59
C ASP A 659 6.79 -32.13 -25.83
N GLU A 660 7.73 -32.79 -26.51
CA GLU A 660 8.96 -33.30 -25.87
C GLU A 660 9.81 -32.16 -25.28
N LYS A 661 9.94 -31.05 -26.00
CA LYS A 661 10.70 -29.89 -25.54
C LYS A 661 10.01 -29.18 -24.39
N LEU A 662 8.68 -29.04 -24.46
CA LEU A 662 7.87 -28.48 -23.39
C LEU A 662 7.98 -29.36 -22.14
N ALA A 663 7.87 -30.67 -22.28
CA ALA A 663 7.98 -31.61 -21.16
C ALA A 663 9.35 -31.53 -20.48
N LYS A 664 10.45 -31.52 -21.25
CA LYS A 664 11.80 -31.33 -20.70
C LYS A 664 11.91 -30.02 -19.92
N PHE A 665 11.44 -28.93 -20.53
CA PHE A 665 11.46 -27.60 -19.91
C PHE A 665 10.67 -27.55 -18.59
N VAL A 666 9.49 -28.17 -18.54
CA VAL A 666 8.65 -28.23 -17.32
C VAL A 666 9.32 -29.08 -16.23
N ILE A 667 9.94 -30.20 -16.58
CA ILE A 667 10.69 -31.04 -15.64
C ILE A 667 11.88 -30.27 -15.05
N ASP A 668 12.64 -29.56 -15.90
CA ASP A 668 13.77 -28.74 -15.45
C ASP A 668 13.33 -27.62 -14.52
N SER A 669 12.18 -26.99 -14.82
CA SER A 669 11.58 -25.96 -13.95
C SER A 669 11.19 -26.54 -12.59
N HIS A 670 10.51 -27.70 -12.56
CA HIS A 670 10.14 -28.36 -11.30
C HIS A 670 11.36 -28.84 -10.51
N LYS A 671 12.42 -29.27 -11.18
CA LYS A 671 13.68 -29.65 -10.52
C LYS A 671 14.30 -28.44 -9.81
N LYS A 672 14.30 -27.26 -10.43
CA LYS A 672 14.82 -26.02 -9.83
C LYS A 672 13.98 -25.51 -8.66
N LEU A 673 12.68 -25.81 -8.65
CA LEU A 673 11.73 -25.34 -7.63
C LEU A 673 11.59 -26.32 -6.44
N HIS A 674 12.36 -27.41 -6.41
CA HIS A 674 12.23 -28.41 -5.35
C HIS A 674 12.88 -27.91 -4.04
N PRO A 675 12.14 -27.87 -2.92
CA PRO A 675 12.61 -27.25 -1.67
C PRO A 675 13.79 -28.00 -1.01
N ASP A 676 13.93 -29.31 -1.22
CA ASP A 676 15.00 -30.12 -0.61
C ASP A 676 16.34 -30.11 -1.37
N ILE A 677 16.46 -29.36 -2.47
CA ILE A 677 17.76 -29.13 -3.09
C ILE A 677 18.39 -27.98 -2.31
N GLU A 678 19.09 -28.33 -1.23
CA GLU A 678 20.03 -27.42 -0.58
C GLU A 678 20.96 -26.87 -1.67
N GLU A 679 21.16 -25.55 -1.68
CA GLU A 679 22.05 -24.81 -2.56
C GLU A 679 23.50 -25.25 -2.30
N GLU A 680 23.86 -26.48 -2.68
CA GLU A 680 25.25 -26.90 -2.78
C GLU A 680 25.89 -26.13 -3.94
N GLU A 681 26.48 -25.00 -3.58
CA GLU A 681 27.56 -24.30 -4.28
C GLU A 681 27.43 -24.25 -5.82
N GLU A 682 26.57 -23.37 -6.32
CA GLU A 682 26.94 -22.58 -7.50
C GLU A 682 27.23 -21.15 -7.03
N ASN A 683 28.45 -20.96 -6.53
CA ASN A 683 29.21 -19.71 -6.62
C ASN A 683 29.42 -19.36 -8.10
N ASP A 684 28.33 -19.10 -8.80
CA ASP A 684 28.30 -18.66 -10.18
C ASP A 684 27.10 -17.68 -10.33
N GLU A 685 27.09 -16.66 -9.48
CA GLU A 685 26.23 -15.46 -9.60
C GLU A 685 26.41 -14.71 -10.96
N ASN A 686 27.26 -15.23 -11.85
CA ASN A 686 27.62 -14.70 -13.16
C ASN A 686 27.52 -15.72 -14.31
N VAL A 687 26.74 -16.81 -14.20
CA VAL A 687 26.34 -17.55 -15.41
C VAL A 687 25.05 -16.91 -15.93
N PRO A 688 25.09 -16.15 -17.05
CA PRO A 688 23.87 -15.62 -17.62
C PRO A 688 22.97 -16.81 -17.96
N ILE A 689 21.72 -16.79 -17.49
CA ILE A 689 20.73 -17.76 -17.89
C ILE A 689 20.50 -17.52 -19.38
N VAL A 690 21.13 -18.34 -20.21
CA VAL A 690 21.02 -18.26 -21.67
C VAL A 690 19.82 -19.07 -22.08
N ASP A 691 18.91 -18.43 -22.80
CA ASP A 691 17.76 -19.11 -23.39
C ASP A 691 18.27 -20.03 -24.51
N GLU A 692 18.20 -21.36 -24.33
CA GLU A 692 18.82 -22.39 -25.20
C GLU A 692 18.38 -22.29 -26.67
N LYS A 693 17.24 -21.65 -26.94
CA LYS A 693 16.70 -21.42 -28.29
C LYS A 693 17.28 -20.22 -29.00
N THR A 694 17.59 -19.15 -28.28
CA THR A 694 17.95 -17.85 -28.86
C THR A 694 19.42 -17.50 -28.62
N GLY A 695 20.09 -18.16 -27.67
CA GLY A 695 21.46 -17.84 -27.27
C GLY A 695 21.58 -16.47 -26.62
N LEU A 696 20.47 -15.95 -26.08
CA LEU A 696 20.37 -14.61 -25.51
C LEU A 696 20.37 -14.67 -23.99
N GLU A 697 21.14 -13.78 -23.39
CA GLU A 697 21.20 -13.57 -21.94
C GLU A 697 19.88 -12.98 -21.45
N ILE A 698 19.25 -13.65 -20.48
CA ILE A 698 18.03 -13.19 -19.83
C ILE A 698 18.36 -12.02 -18.89
N ILE A 699 17.58 -10.95 -18.97
CA ILE A 699 17.69 -9.79 -18.08
C ILE A 699 17.10 -10.17 -16.71
N LYS A 700 17.78 -9.79 -15.62
CA LYS A 700 17.25 -9.93 -14.26
C LYS A 700 15.90 -9.21 -14.14
N GLN A 701 14.93 -9.82 -13.45
CA GLN A 701 13.56 -9.30 -13.38
C GLN A 701 13.49 -7.91 -12.74
N ASP A 702 14.28 -7.65 -11.71
CA ASP A 702 14.33 -6.34 -11.03
C ASP A 702 14.81 -5.24 -11.99
N LEU A 703 15.85 -5.53 -12.77
CA LEU A 703 16.38 -4.61 -13.76
C LEU A 703 15.38 -4.37 -14.89
N LEU A 704 14.64 -5.41 -15.33
CA LEU A 704 13.57 -5.27 -16.32
C LEU A 704 12.44 -4.39 -15.80
N ARG A 705 12.04 -4.53 -14.53
CA ARG A 705 11.04 -3.67 -13.89
C ARG A 705 11.50 -2.21 -13.89
N LYS A 706 12.72 -1.94 -13.40
CA LYS A 706 13.33 -0.60 -13.42
C LYS A 706 13.42 -0.03 -14.85
N TYR A 707 13.77 -0.87 -15.82
CA TYR A 707 13.83 -0.50 -17.24
C TYR A 707 12.47 -0.04 -17.78
N ILE A 708 11.39 -0.79 -17.48
CA ILE A 708 10.03 -0.42 -17.89
C ILE A 708 9.61 0.90 -17.24
N MET A 709 9.92 1.10 -15.95
CA MET A 709 9.62 2.34 -15.24
C MET A 709 10.33 3.54 -15.87
N TYR A 710 11.63 3.42 -16.11
CA TYR A 710 12.44 4.45 -16.76
C TYR A 710 11.91 4.80 -18.16
N ALA A 711 11.67 3.78 -18.98
CA ALA A 711 11.17 3.94 -20.34
C ALA A 711 9.80 4.64 -20.39
N ARG A 712 8.95 4.43 -19.38
CA ARG A 712 7.62 5.03 -19.30
C ARG A 712 7.64 6.49 -18.86
N GLN A 713 8.56 6.87 -17.97
CA GLN A 713 8.64 8.22 -17.41
C GLN A 713 9.41 9.20 -18.32
N GLU A 714 10.56 8.79 -18.84
CA GLU A 714 11.49 9.70 -19.54
C GLU A 714 11.26 9.78 -21.05
N ILE A 715 10.77 8.71 -21.68
CA ILE A 715 10.76 8.60 -23.14
C ILE A 715 9.36 8.76 -23.73
N HIS A 716 9.24 9.79 -24.56
CA HIS A 716 8.03 10.10 -25.32
C HIS A 716 8.38 10.22 -26.80
N PRO A 717 8.31 9.11 -27.57
CA PRO A 717 8.64 9.13 -28.99
C PRO A 717 7.72 10.03 -29.83
N LYS A 718 8.33 10.75 -30.77
CA LYS A 718 7.65 11.56 -31.79
C LYS A 718 7.55 10.78 -33.10
N LEU A 719 6.45 11.03 -33.82
CA LEU A 719 6.19 10.47 -35.15
C LEU A 719 6.73 11.43 -36.22
N GLU A 720 8.04 11.47 -36.43
CA GLU A 720 8.65 12.21 -37.55
C GLU A 720 9.15 11.21 -38.60
N GLY A 721 8.80 11.41 -39.88
CA GLY A 721 9.31 10.59 -40.98
C GLY A 721 8.68 9.21 -41.17
N VAL A 722 7.55 8.93 -40.52
CA VAL A 722 6.84 7.64 -40.64
C VAL A 722 6.21 7.48 -42.03
N PRO A 723 6.37 6.33 -42.72
CA PRO A 723 5.70 6.07 -44.00
C PRO A 723 4.20 5.78 -43.80
N TYR A 724 3.41 6.83 -43.62
CA TYR A 724 1.96 6.74 -43.46
C TYR A 724 1.27 6.00 -44.62
N GLU A 725 1.83 6.07 -45.83
CA GLU A 725 1.35 5.34 -47.00
C GLU A 725 1.37 3.82 -46.82
N ARG A 726 2.34 3.29 -46.07
CA ARG A 726 2.43 1.84 -45.84
C ARG A 726 1.32 1.37 -44.91
N ILE A 727 1.05 2.15 -43.86
CA ILE A 727 -0.02 1.88 -42.90
C ILE A 727 -1.38 1.98 -43.58
N SER A 728 -1.58 3.00 -44.44
CA SER A 728 -2.85 3.19 -45.16
C SER A 728 -3.12 2.08 -46.16
N ASN A 729 -2.12 1.67 -46.96
CA ASN A 729 -2.25 0.56 -47.90
C ASN A 729 -2.58 -0.75 -47.20
N LEU A 730 -1.88 -1.05 -46.09
CA LEU A 730 -2.16 -2.23 -45.28
C LEU A 730 -3.60 -2.22 -44.75
N PHE A 731 -4.07 -1.08 -44.24
CA PHE A 731 -5.43 -0.94 -43.73
C PHE A 731 -6.49 -1.19 -44.80
N VAL A 732 -6.28 -0.67 -46.02
CA VAL A 732 -7.19 -0.91 -47.16
C VAL A 732 -7.23 -2.38 -47.53
N ASP A 733 -6.07 -3.04 -47.59
CA ASP A 733 -5.97 -4.47 -47.91
C ASP A 733 -6.65 -5.32 -46.82
N MET A 734 -6.34 -5.06 -45.56
CA MET A 734 -6.96 -5.73 -44.42
C MET A 734 -8.48 -5.58 -44.43
N ARG A 735 -9.00 -4.36 -44.65
CA ARG A 735 -10.45 -4.10 -44.67
C ARG A 735 -11.15 -4.77 -45.85
N THR A 736 -10.51 -4.84 -47.01
CA THR A 736 -11.06 -5.52 -48.20
C THR A 736 -11.18 -7.02 -47.95
N GLN A 737 -10.16 -7.63 -47.36
CA GLN A 737 -10.15 -9.06 -47.06
C GLN A 737 -11.12 -9.44 -45.92
N SER A 738 -11.29 -8.58 -44.91
CA SER A 738 -12.29 -8.81 -43.85
C SER A 738 -13.72 -8.80 -44.38
N LYS A 739 -14.05 -7.92 -45.34
CA LYS A 739 -15.39 -7.88 -45.97
C LYS A 739 -15.73 -9.18 -46.70
N ILE A 740 -14.75 -9.80 -47.34
CA ILE A 740 -14.94 -11.06 -48.08
C ILE A 740 -15.19 -12.22 -47.10
N THR A 741 -14.53 -12.19 -45.94
CA THR A 741 -14.51 -13.31 -44.99
C THR A 741 -15.66 -13.26 -43.98
N GLY A 742 -16.26 -12.09 -43.76
CA GLY A 742 -17.21 -11.88 -42.66
C GLY A 742 -16.56 -12.00 -41.28
N SER A 743 -15.26 -11.74 -41.20
CA SER A 743 -14.48 -11.78 -39.97
C SER A 743 -14.61 -10.48 -39.17
N VAL A 744 -13.98 -10.44 -37.99
CA VAL A 744 -13.85 -9.24 -37.12
C VAL A 744 -13.72 -7.95 -37.93
N ALA A 745 -14.62 -7.00 -37.66
CA ALA A 745 -14.71 -5.75 -38.39
C ALA A 745 -13.51 -4.84 -38.09
N ILE A 746 -12.68 -4.59 -39.10
CA ILE A 746 -11.51 -3.72 -38.96
C ILE A 746 -11.96 -2.25 -39.03
N THR A 747 -11.76 -1.54 -37.92
CA THR A 747 -12.05 -0.11 -37.77
C THR A 747 -10.78 0.74 -37.79
N VAL A 748 -10.95 2.06 -37.84
CA VAL A 748 -9.85 3.04 -37.75
C VAL A 748 -9.04 2.87 -36.45
N ARG A 749 -9.63 2.30 -35.40
CA ARG A 749 -8.94 2.02 -34.14
C ARG A 749 -7.71 1.14 -34.33
N HIS A 750 -7.74 0.13 -35.21
CA HIS A 750 -6.57 -0.71 -35.47
C HIS A 750 -5.42 0.06 -36.13
N VAL A 751 -5.71 1.14 -36.86
CA VAL A 751 -4.67 2.03 -37.40
C VAL A 751 -4.00 2.80 -36.26
N GLU A 752 -4.79 3.29 -35.31
CA GLU A 752 -4.26 3.90 -34.08
C GLU A 752 -3.46 2.88 -33.26
N SER A 753 -3.92 1.63 -33.15
CA SER A 753 -3.22 0.54 -32.47
C SER A 753 -1.84 0.29 -33.09
N MET A 754 -1.72 0.28 -34.43
CA MET A 754 -0.43 0.13 -35.12
C MET A 754 0.53 1.27 -34.77
N ILE A 755 0.03 2.50 -34.66
CA ILE A 755 0.83 3.66 -34.26
C ILE A 755 1.27 3.53 -32.79
N ARG A 756 0.37 3.13 -31.89
CA ARG A 756 0.69 2.90 -30.47
C ARG A 756 1.74 1.80 -30.29
N MET A 757 1.62 0.70 -31.03
CA MET A 757 2.60 -0.40 -31.01
C MET A 757 3.97 0.06 -31.52
N ALA A 758 4.02 0.88 -32.56
CA ALA A 758 5.29 1.43 -33.06
C ALA A 758 5.94 2.38 -32.04
N GLU A 759 5.15 3.20 -31.34
CA GLU A 759 5.63 4.04 -30.23
C GLU A 759 6.14 3.20 -29.05
N ALA A 760 5.41 2.15 -28.67
CA ALA A 760 5.83 1.23 -27.62
C ALA A 760 7.14 0.52 -27.99
N HIS A 761 7.30 0.09 -29.24
CA HIS A 761 8.55 -0.51 -29.72
C HIS A 761 9.72 0.50 -29.71
N ALA A 762 9.48 1.76 -30.06
CA ALA A 762 10.48 2.81 -29.95
C ALA A 762 10.90 3.05 -28.48
N LYS A 763 9.95 2.97 -27.53
CA LYS A 763 10.25 3.05 -26.09
C LYS A 763 11.10 1.88 -25.59
N ILE A 764 10.87 0.68 -26.10
CA ILE A 764 11.72 -0.49 -25.78
C ILE A 764 13.19 -0.20 -26.11
N HIS A 765 13.47 0.54 -27.19
CA HIS A 765 14.82 0.98 -27.57
C HIS A 765 15.28 2.30 -26.93
N LEU A 766 14.49 2.89 -26.02
CA LEU A 766 14.69 4.22 -25.45
C LEU A 766 14.87 5.34 -26.51
N ARG A 767 14.23 5.18 -27.68
CA ARG A 767 14.33 6.15 -28.79
C ARG A 767 13.26 7.24 -28.67
N GLN A 768 13.66 8.48 -28.95
CA GLN A 768 12.75 9.63 -29.01
C GLN A 768 12.00 9.77 -30.35
N TYR A 769 12.32 8.93 -31.34
CA TYR A 769 11.74 8.95 -32.68
C TYR A 769 11.39 7.54 -33.13
N VAL A 770 10.29 7.40 -33.87
CA VAL A 770 9.84 6.12 -34.42
C VAL A 770 10.48 5.86 -35.78
N ASN A 771 11.12 4.71 -35.96
CA ASN A 771 11.75 4.29 -37.21
C ASN A 771 10.83 3.40 -38.06
N GLU A 772 11.22 3.20 -39.33
CA GLU A 772 10.53 2.27 -40.25
C GLU A 772 10.55 0.80 -39.76
N ASP A 773 11.60 0.42 -39.04
CA ASP A 773 11.74 -0.91 -38.45
C ASP A 773 10.69 -1.14 -37.34
N ASP A 774 10.45 -0.13 -36.51
CA ASP A 774 9.45 -0.18 -35.43
C ASP A 774 8.03 -0.32 -36.00
N VAL A 775 7.75 0.41 -37.09
CA VAL A 775 6.48 0.29 -37.83
C VAL A 775 6.34 -1.09 -38.46
N SER A 776 7.42 -1.65 -39.01
CA SER A 776 7.41 -2.99 -39.60
C SER A 776 7.17 -4.07 -38.54
N ALA A 777 7.76 -3.92 -37.34
CA ALA A 777 7.51 -4.80 -36.20
C ALA A 777 6.06 -4.71 -35.71
N ALA A 778 5.52 -3.49 -35.56
CA ALA A 778 4.12 -3.28 -35.19
C ALA A 778 3.14 -3.90 -36.20
N ILE A 779 3.41 -3.74 -37.50
CA ILE A 779 2.64 -4.37 -38.57
C ILE A 779 2.69 -5.90 -38.45
N ASN A 780 3.86 -6.48 -38.17
CA ASN A 780 4.01 -7.93 -38.02
C ASN A 780 3.20 -8.47 -36.85
N VAL A 781 3.21 -7.79 -35.70
CA VAL A 781 2.42 -8.20 -34.53
C VAL A 781 0.92 -8.13 -34.83
N MET A 782 0.44 -7.00 -35.39
CA MET A 782 -0.97 -6.84 -35.77
C MET A 782 -1.38 -7.88 -36.83
N PHE A 783 -0.51 -8.15 -37.78
CA PHE A 783 -0.76 -9.12 -38.84
C PHE A 783 -0.86 -10.55 -38.30
N ASN A 784 0.08 -10.98 -37.46
CA ASN A 784 0.06 -12.31 -36.84
C ASN A 784 -1.22 -12.50 -36.03
N SER A 785 -1.55 -11.51 -35.18
CA SER A 785 -2.81 -11.46 -34.43
C SER A 785 -4.02 -11.61 -35.34
N PHE A 786 -4.10 -10.81 -36.41
CA PHE A 786 -5.23 -10.88 -37.33
C PHE A 786 -5.34 -12.23 -38.04
N VAL A 787 -4.24 -12.78 -38.55
CA VAL A 787 -4.23 -14.08 -39.25
C VAL A 787 -4.60 -15.24 -38.34
N GLU A 788 -4.30 -15.15 -37.04
CA GLU A 788 -4.67 -16.17 -36.07
C GLU A 788 -6.16 -16.19 -35.73
N THR A 789 -6.85 -15.06 -35.85
CA THR A 789 -8.32 -15.00 -35.66
C THR A 789 -9.12 -15.56 -36.84
N GLN A 790 -8.47 -15.81 -37.98
CA GLN A 790 -9.15 -16.20 -39.22
C GLN A 790 -9.35 -17.72 -39.35
N LYS A 791 -10.35 -18.08 -40.16
CA LYS A 791 -10.64 -19.46 -40.55
C LYS A 791 -9.45 -20.11 -41.26
N VAL A 792 -9.24 -21.40 -41.03
CA VAL A 792 -8.10 -22.16 -41.59
C VAL A 792 -8.04 -22.10 -43.12
N SER A 793 -9.19 -22.14 -43.79
CA SER A 793 -9.31 -22.09 -45.25
C SER A 793 -8.67 -20.83 -45.85
N ILE A 794 -8.85 -19.69 -45.18
CA ILE A 794 -8.42 -18.37 -45.65
C ILE A 794 -7.04 -18.01 -45.08
N LYS A 795 -6.65 -18.60 -43.94
CA LYS A 795 -5.36 -18.38 -43.28
C LYS A 795 -4.16 -18.54 -44.22
N ARG A 796 -4.20 -19.55 -45.10
CA ARG A 796 -3.12 -19.80 -46.07
C ARG A 796 -3.05 -18.75 -47.18
N GLU A 797 -4.20 -18.28 -47.66
CA GLU A 797 -4.27 -17.27 -48.71
C GLU A 797 -3.85 -15.90 -48.19
N MET A 798 -4.32 -15.53 -47.00
CA MET A 798 -3.88 -14.32 -46.31
C MET A 798 -2.38 -14.32 -46.04
N LYS A 799 -1.80 -15.42 -45.51
CA LYS A 799 -0.35 -15.50 -45.32
C LYS A 799 0.45 -15.22 -46.59
N LYS A 800 -0.05 -15.60 -47.77
CA LYS A 800 0.62 -15.34 -49.05
C LYS A 800 0.51 -13.88 -49.50
N ILE A 801 -0.68 -13.28 -49.38
CA ILE A 801 -0.91 -11.88 -49.78
C ILE A 801 -0.06 -10.94 -48.93
N PHE A 802 -0.06 -11.19 -47.62
CA PHE A 802 0.55 -10.30 -46.63
C PHE A 802 2.01 -10.61 -46.31
N ALA A 803 2.55 -11.76 -46.72
CA ALA A 803 4.00 -12.01 -46.72
C ALA A 803 4.79 -10.91 -47.46
N ARG A 804 4.15 -10.21 -48.40
CA ARG A 804 4.71 -9.04 -49.10
C ARG A 804 4.98 -7.84 -48.18
N TYR A 805 4.21 -7.71 -47.10
CA TYR A 805 4.32 -6.61 -46.15
C TYR A 805 5.20 -6.95 -44.94
N ALA A 806 5.35 -8.24 -44.62
CA ALA A 806 6.11 -8.71 -43.45
C ALA A 806 7.64 -8.66 -43.63
N ASN A 807 8.13 -8.76 -44.87
CA ASN A 807 9.57 -8.76 -45.17
C ASN A 807 9.95 -7.61 -46.13
N PRO A 808 10.44 -6.46 -45.63
CA PRO A 808 10.97 -5.40 -46.49
C PRO A 808 12.28 -5.81 -47.20
N LYS A 809 13.06 -6.74 -46.62
CA LYS A 809 14.37 -7.16 -47.15
C LYS A 809 14.32 -8.08 -48.39
N SER A 810 13.14 -8.57 -48.79
CA SER A 810 13.00 -9.42 -50.00
C SER A 810 12.94 -8.62 -51.30
N ARG A 811 12.89 -7.27 -51.24
CA ARG A 811 12.83 -6.39 -52.42
C ARG A 811 14.19 -6.07 -53.08
N ILE A 812 15.32 -6.53 -52.55
CA ILE A 812 16.67 -6.17 -53.06
C ILE A 812 17.30 -7.27 -53.97
N LYS A 813 16.54 -8.28 -54.40
CA LYS A 813 17.01 -9.23 -55.43
C LYS A 813 16.00 -9.35 -56.56
N THR A 814 16.00 -8.37 -57.45
CA THR A 814 15.60 -8.51 -58.86
C THR A 814 16.77 -8.15 -59.73
#